data_AF-A8UED7-F1
#
_entry.id   AF-A8UED7-F1
#
_cell.length_a   1.000
_cell.length_b   1.000
_cell.length_c   1.000
_cell.angle_alpha   90.00
_cell.angle_beta   90.00
_cell.angle_gamma   90.00
#
_symmetry.space_group_name_H-M   'P 1'
#
loop_
_entity.id
_entity.type
_entity.pdbx_description
1 polymer ?
#
loop_
_entity_poly.entity_id
_entity_poly.type
_entity_poly.pdbx_seq_one_letter_code
_entity_poly.pdbx_strand_id
1 'polypeptide(L)'
;MIGNENNYHLSWTTAETEDIPIEGSDDPNKIASARALYKAFNDAAKEVKAIDQSHPVSICNGDLLYIDLVKEECTDIDIYGTNMYRGTSFGDAFQRVKDDLNMPILFAEFGADAFNARDNQEDQYSQAYYDVENWKDIYQNAAGLGKVGNSLGGFTFQFSDGWWKYKQTENLDVHDNNATWSNGGYPRDIGKPGDNNMNEEWFGIAAKGPTNERGLYTLYPRAAYYALKEVHNLNPYDEGMTPEFLNNYFGNIEIMDAVLRARGDKAALGGGGSQKIRLSNLSAKFTTFNTGGSLITTPDTEDPNTNAFPNQLGFDHMQSYFIGVEGNPAPNMRANVNFNILGNVAENPIDEIFYENVGRPITVTGVDGGNNTDVEIADFNRLRVYNAEFEWNTKHADVRGFYRTGHYHWAYEGDFFNLYPESNYGPNLDIYNGEILGLEIDGKGDLNGLKAAFGPQLWWGANPTALLKYSRKIANWDVTGIYHRDIQTELKFDDNGQRVLDANQVRSGIIPAWPTERATIAIEREFGKFGITLGGIWGGSPLNGSSFQVYNEESAITVVDKVNSNDNWGGKAKITYQGGRFNWYAQGGVMGLVANGGVDQTQTFTGWKLKDNGSGNQSNFLTGFTYTTGDFQIAPNFLWQKPLVDPMPNDVSAPGRLRNVISDPFAVRGNRETTAGEMLITFDPTPGTWMYAWNNDRAEDAKFAMNLGFVYRHLPTTTDAHIGFLANRTFFAFPNSAPAEDLWEVHSRMVSKLSPDLGIIGNFYYGNGQANGDSDRLIKRFGGDIRMIYNKMKVQTTVKVNDWGPFDYHRDFNLTYPLQLMLDVSTSLGKPDWFILPSTTIGVRGTWRSMDANSPRYSPLAAPDFGDPPISPVGFPDGTEWEIRTYVHINIGK
;
A
#
# COMPACT_ATOMS: atom_id res chain seq x y z
N MET A 1 -24.14 27.10 15.83
CA MET A 1 -23.65 26.02 16.71
C MET A 1 -22.13 26.00 16.60
N ILE A 2 -21.42 26.06 17.72
CA ILE A 2 -19.95 26.15 17.76
C ILE A 2 -19.39 24.75 18.02
N GLY A 3 -18.69 24.21 17.01
CA GLY A 3 -18.12 22.86 17.01
C GLY A 3 -19.16 21.74 16.89
N ASN A 4 -18.67 20.50 16.82
CA ASN A 4 -19.42 19.24 16.80
C ASN A 4 -18.68 18.25 17.68
N GLU A 5 -19.40 17.47 18.50
CA GLU A 5 -18.78 16.45 19.38
C GLU A 5 -17.64 16.99 20.23
N ASN A 6 -17.87 18.18 20.78
CA ASN A 6 -16.85 19.01 21.39
C ASN A 6 -16.06 18.30 22.51
N ASN A 7 -16.61 17.29 23.16
CA ASN A 7 -15.96 16.56 24.25
C ASN A 7 -15.27 15.25 23.83
N TYR A 8 -15.46 14.73 22.61
CA TYR A 8 -14.91 13.43 22.22
C TYR A 8 -13.39 13.45 22.06
N HIS A 9 -12.84 14.54 21.51
CA HIS A 9 -11.39 14.71 21.35
C HIS A 9 -10.61 14.80 22.69
N LEU A 10 -11.30 14.90 23.83
CA LEU A 10 -10.67 14.80 25.15
C LEU A 10 -10.27 13.36 25.49
N SER A 11 -10.78 12.38 24.74
CA SER A 11 -10.59 10.96 24.99
C SER A 11 -10.20 10.16 23.75
N TRP A 12 -10.75 10.47 22.57
CA TRP A 12 -10.41 9.76 21.33
C TRP A 12 -9.00 10.11 20.86
N THR A 13 -8.31 9.11 20.35
CA THR A 13 -6.92 9.24 19.89
C THR A 13 -6.74 8.85 18.44
N THR A 14 -7.71 8.14 17.87
CA THR A 14 -7.76 7.79 16.46
C THR A 14 -8.76 8.66 15.72
N ALA A 15 -8.78 8.51 14.40
CA ALA A 15 -9.72 9.19 13.54
C ALA A 15 -11.01 8.37 13.30
N GLU A 16 -11.04 7.13 13.78
CA GLU A 16 -12.23 6.28 13.79
C GLU A 16 -13.13 6.63 14.98
N THR A 17 -14.43 6.41 14.87
CA THR A 17 -15.35 6.57 15.99
C THR A 17 -15.08 5.47 17.02
N GLU A 18 -14.73 5.86 18.24
CA GLU A 18 -14.42 4.95 19.36
C GLU A 18 -15.51 4.98 20.43
N ASP A 19 -15.56 3.96 21.28
CA ASP A 19 -16.34 4.04 22.52
C ASP A 19 -15.90 5.26 23.33
N ILE A 20 -16.86 6.00 23.89
CA ILE A 20 -16.54 7.12 24.77
C ILE A 20 -16.12 6.53 26.13
N PRO A 21 -14.85 6.65 26.56
CA PRO A 21 -14.44 6.10 27.83
C PRO A 21 -14.98 7.00 28.94
N ILE A 22 -16.03 6.52 29.60
CA ILE A 22 -16.59 7.17 30.81
C ILE A 22 -15.57 7.06 31.96
N GLU A 23 -14.78 5.99 31.99
CA GLU A 23 -13.69 5.80 32.96
C GLU A 23 -12.56 6.82 32.74
N GLY A 24 -12.15 7.48 33.83
CA GLY A 24 -11.09 8.49 33.82
C GLY A 24 -11.55 9.87 33.33
N SER A 25 -12.85 10.10 33.09
CA SER A 25 -13.40 11.44 32.85
C SER A 25 -13.16 12.40 34.04
N ASP A 26 -12.99 11.85 35.24
CA ASP A 26 -12.60 12.58 36.45
C ASP A 26 -11.08 12.85 36.56
N ASP A 27 -10.27 12.46 35.57
CA ASP A 27 -8.83 12.72 35.58
C ASP A 27 -8.57 14.23 35.66
N PRO A 28 -7.73 14.71 36.61
CA PRO A 28 -7.50 16.15 36.79
C PRO A 28 -7.00 16.88 35.54
N ASN A 29 -6.19 16.22 34.70
CA ASN A 29 -5.73 16.81 33.45
C ASN A 29 -6.83 16.87 32.41
N LYS A 30 -7.70 15.84 32.32
CA LYS A 30 -8.86 15.88 31.43
C LYS A 30 -9.86 16.95 31.86
N ILE A 31 -10.15 17.08 33.15
CA ILE A 31 -10.99 18.15 33.69
C ILE A 31 -10.39 19.52 33.36
N ALA A 32 -9.08 19.71 33.53
CA ALA A 32 -8.41 20.96 33.20
C ALA A 32 -8.52 21.29 31.69
N SER A 33 -8.33 20.30 30.82
CA SER A 33 -8.49 20.44 29.37
C SER A 33 -9.94 20.76 28.98
N ALA A 34 -10.91 20.02 29.53
CA ALA A 34 -12.34 20.24 29.31
C ALA A 34 -12.76 21.66 29.73
N ARG A 35 -12.30 22.12 30.90
CA ARG A 35 -12.55 23.47 31.39
C ARG A 35 -11.98 24.54 30.46
N ALA A 36 -10.73 24.39 30.04
CA ALA A 36 -10.11 25.32 29.10
C ALA A 36 -10.87 25.38 27.77
N LEU A 37 -11.32 24.22 27.28
CA LEU A 37 -12.12 24.08 26.07
C LEU A 37 -13.47 24.80 26.19
N TYR A 38 -14.25 24.56 27.25
CA TYR A 38 -15.56 25.21 27.42
C TYR A 38 -15.46 26.72 27.61
N LYS A 39 -14.40 27.19 28.28
CA LYS A 39 -14.09 28.62 28.35
C LYS A 39 -13.85 29.21 26.95
N ALA A 40 -13.08 28.52 26.11
CA ALA A 40 -12.85 28.95 24.74
C ALA A 40 -14.15 28.98 23.91
N PHE A 41 -15.05 28.01 24.09
CA PHE A 41 -16.36 28.03 23.44
C PHE A 41 -17.24 29.17 23.92
N ASN A 42 -17.19 29.52 25.21
CA ASN A 42 -17.92 30.68 25.73
C ASN A 42 -17.38 32.00 25.17
N ASP A 43 -16.06 32.13 25.08
CA ASP A 43 -15.43 33.29 24.45
C ASP A 43 -15.85 33.40 22.97
N ALA A 44 -15.88 32.28 22.23
CA ALA A 44 -16.41 32.25 20.87
C ALA A 44 -17.90 32.62 20.80
N ALA A 45 -18.72 32.18 21.76
CA ALA A 45 -20.14 32.55 21.82
C ALA A 45 -20.33 34.06 22.02
N LYS A 46 -19.51 34.70 22.87
CA LYS A 46 -19.52 36.15 23.07
C LYS A 46 -19.13 36.91 21.81
N GLU A 47 -18.12 36.45 21.09
CA GLU A 47 -17.71 37.06 19.82
C GLU A 47 -18.82 36.96 18.76
N VAL A 48 -19.48 35.79 18.66
CA VAL A 48 -20.65 35.63 17.78
C VAL A 48 -21.76 36.62 18.17
N LYS A 49 -22.10 36.70 19.47
CA LYS A 49 -23.14 37.61 19.97
C LYS A 49 -22.80 39.09 19.83
N ALA A 50 -21.52 39.44 19.80
CA ALA A 50 -21.07 40.80 19.53
C ALA A 50 -21.36 41.22 18.08
N ILE A 51 -21.40 40.26 17.16
CA ILE A 51 -21.66 40.48 15.73
C ILE A 51 -23.16 40.33 15.42
N ASP A 52 -23.82 39.35 16.04
CA ASP A 52 -25.21 39.00 15.78
C ASP A 52 -25.96 38.70 17.09
N GLN A 53 -26.91 39.57 17.42
CA GLN A 53 -27.78 39.44 18.60
C GLN A 53 -29.15 38.82 18.26
N SER A 54 -29.39 38.51 16.99
CA SER A 54 -30.71 38.10 16.49
C SER A 54 -30.90 36.58 16.44
N HIS A 55 -29.81 35.82 16.47
CA HIS A 55 -29.84 34.35 16.42
C HIS A 55 -29.26 33.70 17.70
N PRO A 56 -29.87 32.61 18.19
CA PRO A 56 -29.36 31.90 19.36
C PRO A 56 -28.04 31.18 19.08
N VAL A 57 -27.17 31.12 20.08
CA VAL A 57 -25.89 30.43 20.04
C VAL A 57 -25.98 29.10 20.79
N SER A 58 -25.40 28.05 20.22
CA SER A 58 -25.36 26.71 20.79
C SER A 58 -23.94 26.17 20.71
N ILE A 59 -23.56 25.28 21.61
CA ILE A 59 -22.46 24.31 21.41
C ILE A 59 -23.05 22.96 20.98
N CYS A 60 -22.21 22.01 20.59
CA CYS A 60 -22.60 20.62 20.37
C CYS A 60 -21.68 19.66 21.14
N ASN A 61 -22.22 19.01 22.15
CA ASN A 61 -21.50 17.97 22.90
C ASN A 61 -22.04 16.58 22.57
N GLY A 62 -21.17 15.59 22.53
CA GLY A 62 -21.59 14.21 22.59
C GLY A 62 -22.10 13.83 23.97
N ASP A 63 -23.38 13.47 24.05
CA ASP A 63 -24.12 13.19 25.27
C ASP A 63 -24.04 14.35 26.30
N LEU A 64 -24.28 14.07 27.59
CA LEU A 64 -24.29 15.01 28.71
C LEU A 64 -23.00 14.99 29.53
N LEU A 65 -21.91 14.47 28.95
CA LEU A 65 -20.61 14.44 29.61
C LEU A 65 -20.12 15.88 29.87
N TYR A 66 -19.55 16.09 31.06
CA TYR A 66 -19.06 17.39 31.55
C TYR A 66 -20.12 18.51 31.64
N ILE A 67 -21.41 18.16 31.76
CA ILE A 67 -22.48 19.18 31.87
C ILE A 67 -22.25 20.21 32.99
N ASP A 68 -21.60 19.80 34.09
CA ASP A 68 -21.25 20.70 35.20
C ASP A 68 -20.23 21.77 34.78
N LEU A 69 -19.25 21.40 33.96
CA LEU A 69 -18.27 22.34 33.42
C LEU A 69 -18.89 23.24 32.34
N VAL A 70 -19.82 22.69 31.53
CA VAL A 70 -20.61 23.51 30.59
C VAL A 70 -21.39 24.56 31.35
N LYS A 71 -22.08 24.17 32.44
CA LYS A 71 -22.83 25.09 33.30
C LYS A 71 -21.95 26.21 33.86
N GLU A 72 -20.74 25.87 34.27
CA GLU A 72 -19.80 26.80 34.90
C GLU A 72 -19.17 27.77 33.90
N GLU A 73 -18.73 27.26 32.74
CA GLU A 73 -17.88 28.02 31.82
C GLU A 73 -18.65 28.60 30.62
N CYS A 74 -19.70 27.94 30.14
CA CYS A 74 -20.48 28.35 28.95
C CYS A 74 -21.72 29.20 29.33
N THR A 75 -21.51 30.35 29.97
CA THR A 75 -22.60 31.22 30.44
C THR A 75 -23.34 31.97 29.34
N ASP A 76 -22.79 32.06 28.14
CA ASP A 76 -23.29 32.90 27.04
C ASP A 76 -23.86 32.09 25.86
N ILE A 77 -24.13 30.81 26.05
CA ILE A 77 -24.90 29.99 25.08
C ILE A 77 -26.40 30.03 25.42
N ASP A 78 -27.25 29.86 24.41
CA ASP A 78 -28.71 29.93 24.53
C ASP A 78 -29.38 28.54 24.44
N ILE A 79 -28.71 27.57 23.80
CA ILE A 79 -29.22 26.23 23.53
C ILE A 79 -28.12 25.22 23.88
N TYR A 80 -28.50 24.10 24.49
CA TYR A 80 -27.62 22.95 24.63
C TYR A 80 -27.84 22.00 23.45
N GLY A 81 -26.92 22.03 22.48
CA GLY A 81 -26.89 21.10 21.36
C GLY A 81 -26.16 19.81 21.74
N THR A 82 -26.66 18.66 21.31
CA THR A 82 -26.03 17.37 21.62
C THR A 82 -26.14 16.33 20.51
N ASN A 83 -25.09 15.50 20.38
CA ASN A 83 -25.11 14.25 19.62
C ASN A 83 -25.41 13.11 20.60
N MET A 84 -26.48 12.34 20.38
CA MET A 84 -26.93 11.37 21.37
C MET A 84 -27.53 10.11 20.73
N TYR A 85 -26.91 8.97 21.06
CA TYR A 85 -27.26 7.66 20.54
C TYR A 85 -27.62 6.73 21.69
N ARG A 86 -28.84 6.84 22.23
CA ARG A 86 -29.30 6.14 23.45
C ARG A 86 -30.36 5.05 23.20
N GLY A 87 -30.58 4.66 21.94
CA GLY A 87 -31.60 3.67 21.58
C GLY A 87 -32.93 4.33 21.25
N THR A 88 -34.06 3.82 21.76
CA THR A 88 -35.41 4.31 21.40
C THR A 88 -35.83 5.62 22.07
N SER A 89 -35.15 6.05 23.13
CA SER A 89 -35.46 7.28 23.86
C SER A 89 -34.17 7.95 24.36
N PHE A 90 -34.25 9.22 24.72
CA PHE A 90 -33.10 9.96 25.25
C PHE A 90 -32.98 9.86 26.78
N GLY A 91 -33.87 9.09 27.42
CA GLY A 91 -33.85 8.81 28.85
C GLY A 91 -34.02 10.07 29.70
N ASP A 92 -33.03 10.36 30.54
CA ASP A 92 -33.03 11.49 31.46
C ASP A 92 -32.58 12.82 30.83
N ALA A 93 -32.22 12.84 29.53
CA ALA A 93 -31.51 13.97 28.93
C ALA A 93 -32.28 15.30 29.01
N PHE A 94 -33.56 15.29 28.65
CA PHE A 94 -34.42 16.48 28.71
C PHE A 94 -34.50 17.06 30.13
N GLN A 95 -34.70 16.17 31.11
CA GLN A 95 -34.84 16.55 32.52
C GLN A 95 -33.52 17.09 33.07
N ARG A 96 -32.40 16.41 32.81
CA ARG A 96 -31.07 16.86 33.24
C ARG A 96 -30.67 18.20 32.63
N VAL A 97 -30.87 18.40 31.32
CA VAL A 97 -30.59 19.72 30.72
C VAL A 97 -31.48 20.80 31.32
N LYS A 98 -32.74 20.48 31.65
CA LYS A 98 -33.64 21.43 32.31
C LYS A 98 -33.19 21.77 33.74
N ASP A 99 -32.76 20.78 34.51
CA ASP A 99 -32.38 20.95 35.91
C ASP A 99 -30.98 21.55 36.07
N ASP A 100 -30.03 21.08 35.26
CA ASP A 100 -28.61 21.42 35.38
C ASP A 100 -28.31 22.75 34.67
N LEU A 101 -28.80 22.94 33.44
CA LEU A 101 -28.52 24.13 32.61
C LEU A 101 -29.68 25.13 32.52
N ASN A 102 -30.92 24.65 32.73
CA ASN A 102 -32.15 25.41 32.47
C ASN A 102 -32.21 26.01 31.06
N MET A 103 -31.80 25.23 30.07
CA MET A 103 -31.78 25.58 28.64
C MET A 103 -32.71 24.69 27.81
N PRO A 104 -33.12 25.14 26.61
CA PRO A 104 -33.65 24.26 25.57
C PRO A 104 -32.58 23.27 25.08
N ILE A 105 -33.01 22.09 24.64
CA ILE A 105 -32.16 21.05 24.07
C ILE A 105 -32.44 20.88 22.58
N LEU A 106 -31.39 20.72 21.78
CA LEU A 106 -31.43 20.44 20.35
C LEU A 106 -30.55 19.23 20.06
N PHE A 107 -31.10 18.19 19.42
CA PHE A 107 -30.29 17.03 19.02
C PHE A 107 -29.62 17.31 17.68
N ALA A 108 -28.33 17.61 17.70
CA ALA A 108 -27.56 17.86 16.48
C ALA A 108 -27.38 16.57 15.67
N GLU A 109 -27.24 15.43 16.35
CA GLU A 109 -27.20 14.10 15.75
C GLU A 109 -27.87 13.06 16.66
N PHE A 110 -28.63 12.14 16.08
CA PHE A 110 -29.18 10.94 16.72
C PHE A 110 -29.70 9.98 15.64
N GLY A 111 -29.96 8.73 15.99
CA GLY A 111 -30.59 7.76 15.10
C GLY A 111 -29.99 6.37 15.24
N ALA A 112 -30.13 5.56 14.20
CA ALA A 112 -29.55 4.22 14.11
C ALA A 112 -28.92 3.99 12.73
N ASP A 113 -27.95 3.08 12.66
CA ASP A 113 -27.45 2.60 11.38
C ASP A 113 -28.36 1.51 10.80
N ALA A 114 -28.18 1.26 9.50
CA ALA A 114 -28.98 0.33 8.72
C ALA A 114 -28.32 -1.05 8.57
N PHE A 115 -27.28 -1.39 9.33
CA PHE A 115 -26.57 -2.66 9.20
C PHE A 115 -26.50 -3.40 10.54
N ASN A 116 -27.13 -4.57 10.59
CA ASN A 116 -27.13 -5.37 11.80
C ASN A 116 -25.80 -6.13 11.92
N ALA A 117 -24.94 -5.75 12.87
CA ALA A 117 -23.65 -6.38 13.14
C ALA A 117 -23.78 -7.81 13.68
N ARG A 118 -24.84 -8.12 14.45
CA ARG A 118 -25.11 -9.50 14.92
C ARG A 118 -25.47 -10.45 13.78
N ASP A 119 -26.38 -10.03 12.91
CA ASP A 119 -26.91 -10.85 11.81
C ASP A 119 -26.09 -10.68 10.52
N ASN A 120 -25.17 -9.71 10.51
CA ASN A 120 -24.29 -9.32 9.41
C ASN A 120 -25.03 -9.07 8.10
N GLN A 121 -26.04 -8.20 8.14
CA GLN A 121 -26.87 -7.85 6.98
C GLN A 121 -27.54 -6.48 7.15
N GLU A 122 -27.92 -5.85 6.04
CA GLU A 122 -28.73 -4.61 6.05
C GLU A 122 -30.09 -4.83 6.75
N ASP A 123 -30.40 -4.03 7.77
CA ASP A 123 -31.64 -4.06 8.57
C ASP A 123 -32.32 -2.68 8.61
N GLN A 124 -32.97 -2.34 7.49
CA GLN A 124 -33.72 -1.08 7.38
C GLN A 124 -34.91 -0.98 8.34
N TYR A 125 -35.43 -2.10 8.84
CA TYR A 125 -36.56 -2.08 9.77
C TYR A 125 -36.11 -1.53 11.12
N SER A 126 -34.99 -2.06 11.65
CA SER A 126 -34.46 -1.60 12.94
C SER A 126 -34.06 -0.12 12.89
N GLN A 127 -33.42 0.33 11.80
CA GLN A 127 -33.14 1.75 11.60
C GLN A 127 -34.40 2.61 11.73
N ALA A 128 -35.42 2.32 10.92
CA ALA A 128 -36.67 3.06 10.93
C ALA A 128 -37.40 3.00 12.29
N TYR A 129 -37.31 1.86 12.99
CA TYR A 129 -37.88 1.70 14.32
C TYR A 129 -37.25 2.64 15.36
N TYR A 130 -35.93 2.71 15.41
CA TYR A 130 -35.24 3.61 16.34
C TYR A 130 -35.48 5.07 15.98
N ASP A 131 -35.39 5.44 14.70
CA ASP A 131 -35.60 6.81 14.24
C ASP A 131 -37.02 7.31 14.54
N VAL A 132 -38.06 6.48 14.32
CA VAL A 132 -39.45 6.82 14.63
C VAL A 132 -39.66 7.01 16.13
N GLU A 133 -39.13 6.12 16.98
CA GLU A 133 -39.26 6.26 18.44
C GLU A 133 -38.44 7.44 18.98
N ASN A 134 -37.28 7.76 18.40
CA ASN A 134 -36.52 8.96 18.73
C ASN A 134 -37.33 10.24 18.47
N TRP A 135 -37.90 10.37 17.27
CA TRP A 135 -38.72 11.53 16.95
C TRP A 135 -39.99 11.62 17.80
N LYS A 136 -40.58 10.49 18.16
CA LYS A 136 -41.69 10.44 19.11
C LYS A 136 -41.28 11.01 20.47
N ASP A 137 -40.14 10.62 21.01
CA ASP A 137 -39.66 11.16 22.30
C ASP A 137 -39.33 12.66 22.21
N ILE A 138 -38.74 13.11 21.10
CA ILE A 138 -38.50 14.52 20.80
C ILE A 138 -39.82 15.31 20.80
N TYR A 139 -40.85 14.81 20.11
CA TYR A 139 -42.14 15.47 19.99
C TYR A 139 -42.88 15.47 21.33
N GLN A 140 -42.86 14.38 22.09
CA GLN A 140 -43.47 14.33 23.42
C GLN A 140 -42.85 15.35 24.40
N ASN A 141 -41.58 15.72 24.20
CA ASN A 141 -40.88 16.74 25.00
C ASN A 141 -40.97 18.16 24.41
N ALA A 142 -41.74 18.38 23.34
CA ALA A 142 -42.03 19.72 22.84
C ALA A 142 -42.85 20.53 23.85
N ALA A 143 -42.75 21.85 23.78
CA ALA A 143 -43.46 22.73 24.71
C ALA A 143 -44.98 22.52 24.64
N GLY A 144 -45.62 22.27 25.78
CA GLY A 144 -47.07 22.08 25.88
C GLY A 144 -47.58 20.64 25.73
N LEU A 145 -46.70 19.65 25.51
CA LEU A 145 -47.09 18.24 25.28
C LEU A 145 -46.88 17.30 26.47
N GLY A 146 -46.85 17.83 27.69
CA GLY A 146 -47.01 17.06 28.93
C GLY A 146 -45.75 16.35 29.48
N LYS A 147 -44.60 16.40 28.79
CA LYS A 147 -43.28 16.06 29.38
C LYS A 147 -42.50 17.33 29.78
N VAL A 148 -41.17 17.32 29.71
CA VAL A 148 -40.29 18.40 30.21
C VAL A 148 -40.51 19.72 29.47
N GLY A 149 -40.83 19.66 28.18
CA GLY A 149 -41.23 20.83 27.39
C GLY A 149 -40.07 21.73 26.93
N ASN A 150 -38.83 21.22 26.91
CA ASN A 150 -37.63 21.96 26.50
C ASN A 150 -37.01 21.48 25.18
N SER A 151 -37.68 20.62 24.42
CA SER A 151 -37.20 20.11 23.13
C SER A 151 -37.36 21.15 22.01
N LEU A 152 -36.29 21.39 21.24
CA LEU A 152 -36.32 22.17 20.00
C LEU A 152 -36.39 21.32 18.74
N GLY A 153 -36.31 19.99 18.85
CA GLY A 153 -36.18 19.08 17.71
C GLY A 153 -34.76 18.54 17.56
N GLY A 154 -34.42 18.14 16.34
CA GLY A 154 -33.06 17.72 16.00
C GLY A 154 -32.89 17.29 14.55
N PHE A 155 -31.75 16.65 14.25
CA PHE A 155 -31.43 16.10 12.93
C PHE A 155 -31.09 14.61 13.03
N THR A 156 -31.85 13.77 12.32
CA THR A 156 -31.51 12.35 12.18
C THR A 156 -30.17 12.23 11.46
N PHE A 157 -29.21 11.58 12.10
CA PHE A 157 -27.93 11.22 11.51
C PHE A 157 -28.09 9.89 10.77
N GLN A 158 -27.97 9.85 9.44
CA GLN A 158 -27.69 10.96 8.52
C GLN A 158 -28.45 10.82 7.19
N PHE A 159 -28.43 11.87 6.37
CA PHE A 159 -29.20 11.91 5.12
C PHE A 159 -28.82 10.80 4.12
N SER A 160 -27.53 10.53 3.97
CA SER A 160 -27.02 9.47 3.10
C SER A 160 -25.83 8.78 3.74
N ASP A 161 -25.57 7.53 3.36
CA ASP A 161 -24.44 6.73 3.88
C ASP A 161 -23.10 7.48 3.88
N GLY A 162 -22.30 7.20 4.91
CA GLY A 162 -20.92 7.66 5.02
C GLY A 162 -19.98 6.76 4.24
N TRP A 163 -18.80 7.27 3.90
CA TRP A 163 -17.70 6.48 3.35
C TRP A 163 -16.41 6.88 4.07
N TRP A 164 -15.47 5.95 4.15
CA TRP A 164 -14.15 6.16 4.73
C TRP A 164 -14.22 6.43 6.24
N LYS A 165 -15.16 5.76 6.93
CA LYS A 165 -15.32 5.86 8.39
C LYS A 165 -14.52 4.82 9.16
N TYR A 166 -14.04 3.79 8.48
CA TYR A 166 -13.11 2.81 9.00
C TYR A 166 -11.82 2.82 8.16
N LYS A 167 -10.66 2.71 8.81
CA LYS A 167 -9.29 2.78 8.25
C LYS A 167 -8.87 4.08 7.55
N GLN A 168 -9.81 4.84 6.96
CA GLN A 168 -9.67 6.14 6.30
C GLN A 168 -8.71 6.25 5.10
N THR A 169 -7.75 5.35 4.95
CA THR A 169 -6.77 5.30 3.86
C THR A 169 -6.78 4.00 3.09
N GLU A 170 -7.54 3.01 3.55
CA GLU A 170 -7.72 1.69 2.95
C GLU A 170 -9.21 1.46 2.64
N ASN A 171 -9.51 0.48 1.78
CA ASN A 171 -10.88 0.07 1.45
C ASN A 171 -11.78 1.23 0.96
N LEU A 172 -11.20 2.26 0.33
CA LEU A 172 -11.93 3.50 -0.01
C LEU A 172 -13.02 3.32 -1.08
N ASP A 173 -13.04 2.19 -1.78
CA ASP A 173 -14.03 1.81 -2.80
C ASP A 173 -14.98 0.69 -2.32
N VAL A 174 -14.87 0.31 -1.05
CA VAL A 174 -15.72 -0.64 -0.34
C VAL A 174 -16.67 0.14 0.56
N HIS A 175 -17.92 -0.31 0.66
CA HIS A 175 -18.83 0.18 1.70
C HIS A 175 -18.61 -0.70 2.93
N ASP A 176 -17.85 -0.20 3.89
CA ASP A 176 -17.33 -1.01 4.98
C ASP A 176 -18.44 -1.35 5.99
N ASN A 177 -18.47 -2.60 6.45
CA ASN A 177 -19.45 -3.11 7.41
C ASN A 177 -18.81 -3.43 8.78
N ASN A 178 -17.67 -2.82 9.10
CA ASN A 178 -17.06 -2.91 10.41
C ASN A 178 -17.81 -2.03 11.41
N ALA A 179 -18.10 -2.60 12.58
CA ALA A 179 -18.65 -1.86 13.71
C ALA A 179 -17.49 -1.42 14.61
N THR A 180 -17.26 -0.11 14.72
CA THR A 180 -16.07 0.42 15.42
C THR A 180 -16.30 0.64 16.92
N TRP A 181 -17.56 0.70 17.37
CA TRP A 181 -17.91 0.96 18.76
C TRP A 181 -19.18 0.20 19.21
N SER A 182 -19.38 0.07 20.52
CA SER A 182 -20.46 -0.68 21.16
C SER A 182 -21.51 0.25 21.75
N ASN A 183 -22.79 -0.10 21.57
CA ASN A 183 -23.89 0.66 22.12
C ASN A 183 -25.06 -0.23 22.58
N GLY A 184 -25.19 -0.36 23.91
CA GLY A 184 -26.26 -1.13 24.55
C GLY A 184 -27.68 -0.58 24.34
N GLY A 185 -27.84 0.64 23.82
CA GLY A 185 -29.14 1.22 23.47
C GLY A 185 -29.82 0.53 22.28
N TYR A 186 -29.09 -0.28 21.51
CA TYR A 186 -29.56 -0.90 20.26
C TYR A 186 -29.63 -2.44 20.38
N PRO A 187 -30.50 -2.99 21.24
CA PRO A 187 -30.53 -4.43 21.54
C PRO A 187 -30.90 -5.33 20.35
N ARG A 188 -31.44 -4.77 19.25
CA ARG A 188 -31.74 -5.51 18.03
C ARG A 188 -30.47 -5.85 17.23
N ASP A 189 -29.41 -5.09 17.44
CA ASP A 189 -28.14 -5.14 16.72
C ASP A 189 -27.02 -5.82 17.51
N ILE A 190 -27.07 -5.70 18.83
CA ILE A 190 -26.00 -6.23 19.69
C ILE A 190 -26.13 -7.75 19.91
N GLY A 191 -25.02 -8.48 19.72
CA GLY A 191 -24.96 -9.93 19.94
C GLY A 191 -24.81 -10.31 21.41
N LYS A 192 -23.77 -9.77 22.07
CA LYS A 192 -23.50 -9.90 23.51
C LYS A 192 -23.18 -8.53 24.11
N PRO A 193 -23.38 -8.32 25.43
CA PRO A 193 -22.96 -7.08 26.09
C PRO A 193 -21.49 -6.75 25.81
N GLY A 194 -21.24 -5.55 25.29
CA GLY A 194 -19.90 -5.07 24.93
C GLY A 194 -19.43 -5.46 23.51
N ASP A 195 -20.22 -6.21 22.73
CA ASP A 195 -19.92 -6.39 21.30
C ASP A 195 -20.13 -5.04 20.58
N ASN A 196 -19.23 -4.69 19.66
CA ASN A 196 -19.43 -3.55 18.76
C ASN A 196 -20.61 -3.80 17.84
N ASN A 197 -21.44 -2.78 17.63
CA ASN A 197 -22.69 -2.91 16.88
C ASN A 197 -23.13 -1.63 16.16
N MET A 198 -22.23 -0.66 16.00
CA MET A 198 -22.52 0.61 15.34
C MET A 198 -21.67 0.72 14.07
N ASN A 199 -22.32 0.59 12.91
CA ASN A 199 -21.68 0.60 11.60
C ASN A 199 -21.68 2.03 10.99
N GLU A 200 -20.59 2.77 11.23
CA GLU A 200 -20.48 4.20 10.89
C GLU A 200 -20.82 4.57 9.43
N GLU A 201 -20.49 3.70 8.47
CA GLU A 201 -20.80 3.97 7.05
C GLU A 201 -22.28 3.77 6.69
N TRP A 202 -23.08 3.17 7.58
CA TRP A 202 -24.46 2.71 7.32
C TRP A 202 -25.55 3.54 8.00
N PHE A 203 -25.22 4.67 8.62
CA PHE A 203 -26.19 5.60 9.23
C PHE A 203 -27.11 6.33 8.24
N GLY A 204 -26.92 6.19 6.93
CA GLY A 204 -27.75 6.88 5.96
C GLY A 204 -29.22 6.45 6.02
N ILE A 205 -30.16 7.38 5.99
CA ILE A 205 -31.57 7.06 5.64
C ILE A 205 -31.76 6.88 4.13
N ALA A 206 -30.72 7.16 3.34
CA ALA A 206 -30.62 6.82 1.92
C ALA A 206 -29.27 6.16 1.61
N ALA A 207 -29.32 5.03 0.89
CA ALA A 207 -28.12 4.33 0.44
C ALA A 207 -27.51 5.02 -0.79
N LYS A 208 -26.18 5.01 -0.91
CA LYS A 208 -25.47 5.54 -2.09
C LYS A 208 -25.28 4.48 -3.17
N GLY A 209 -25.55 4.86 -4.41
CA GLY A 209 -25.23 4.08 -5.60
C GLY A 209 -23.79 4.26 -6.07
N PRO A 210 -23.38 3.49 -7.10
CA PRO A 210 -22.09 3.72 -7.75
C PRO A 210 -22.03 5.11 -8.39
N THR A 211 -20.83 5.70 -8.42
CA THR A 211 -20.57 6.96 -9.10
C THR A 211 -20.52 6.76 -10.62
N ASN A 212 -21.11 7.70 -11.38
CA ASN A 212 -20.96 7.79 -12.83
C ASN A 212 -19.64 8.48 -13.22
N GLU A 213 -19.37 8.61 -14.52
CA GLU A 213 -18.17 9.25 -15.08
C GLU A 213 -17.97 10.73 -14.68
N ARG A 214 -18.99 11.36 -14.07
CA ARG A 214 -18.93 12.73 -13.53
C ARG A 214 -18.68 12.75 -12.01
N GLY A 215 -18.53 11.59 -11.37
CA GLY A 215 -18.41 11.46 -9.92
C GLY A 215 -19.74 11.64 -9.18
N LEU A 216 -20.89 11.61 -9.87
CA LEU A 216 -22.21 11.73 -9.27
C LEU A 216 -22.82 10.35 -9.02
N TYR A 217 -23.60 10.19 -7.97
CA TYR A 217 -24.26 8.93 -7.61
C TYR A 217 -25.76 9.12 -7.43
N THR A 218 -26.51 8.02 -7.59
CA THR A 218 -27.93 7.95 -7.25
C THR A 218 -28.10 7.63 -5.77
N LEU A 219 -29.05 8.28 -5.09
CA LEU A 219 -29.46 7.93 -3.73
C LEU A 219 -30.70 7.04 -3.76
N TYR A 220 -30.70 5.98 -2.96
CA TYR A 220 -31.80 5.03 -2.80
C TYR A 220 -32.39 5.18 -1.40
N PRO A 221 -33.59 5.79 -1.25
CA PRO A 221 -34.22 5.93 0.06
C PRO A 221 -34.41 4.59 0.78
N ARG A 222 -34.09 4.53 2.07
CA ARG A 222 -34.37 3.38 2.95
C ARG A 222 -35.74 3.53 3.62
N ALA A 223 -36.19 2.48 4.31
CA ALA A 223 -37.42 2.49 5.09
C ALA A 223 -37.51 3.71 6.04
N ALA A 224 -36.40 4.08 6.69
CA ALA A 224 -36.33 5.24 7.57
C ALA A 224 -36.76 6.54 6.86
N TYR A 225 -36.36 6.76 5.60
CA TYR A 225 -36.78 7.95 4.85
C TYR A 225 -38.30 8.05 4.71
N TYR A 226 -38.98 6.96 4.34
CA TYR A 226 -40.44 6.99 4.18
C TYR A 226 -41.16 7.12 5.53
N ALA A 227 -40.66 6.46 6.57
CA ALA A 227 -41.22 6.58 7.92
C ALA A 227 -41.06 8.01 8.47
N LEU A 228 -39.87 8.61 8.34
CA LEU A 228 -39.60 9.98 8.76
C LEU A 228 -40.39 11.00 7.96
N LYS A 229 -40.66 10.74 6.67
CA LYS A 229 -41.56 11.58 5.88
C LYS A 229 -42.97 11.62 6.49
N GLU A 230 -43.46 10.50 7.03
CA GLU A 230 -44.73 10.48 7.75
C GLU A 230 -44.63 11.24 9.07
N VAL A 231 -43.60 10.97 9.89
CA VAL A 231 -43.32 11.69 11.14
C VAL A 231 -43.36 13.22 10.94
N HIS A 232 -42.70 13.73 9.90
CA HIS A 232 -42.55 15.16 9.65
C HIS A 232 -43.78 15.82 8.99
N ASN A 233 -44.82 15.07 8.62
CA ASN A 233 -46.10 15.67 8.26
C ASN A 233 -46.86 16.20 9.48
N LEU A 234 -46.48 15.78 10.69
CA LEU A 234 -47.07 16.25 11.92
C LEU A 234 -46.29 17.46 12.47
N ASN A 235 -46.98 18.57 12.68
CA ASN A 235 -46.46 19.70 13.43
C ASN A 235 -46.92 19.60 14.91
N PRO A 236 -46.00 19.42 15.88
CA PRO A 236 -46.37 19.26 17.30
C PRO A 236 -46.99 20.53 17.93
N TYR A 237 -46.99 21.66 17.22
CA TYR A 237 -47.54 22.93 17.71
C TYR A 237 -48.91 23.30 17.12
N ASP A 238 -49.51 22.41 16.33
CA ASP A 238 -50.85 22.64 15.78
C ASP A 238 -51.93 22.68 16.88
N GLU A 239 -53.02 23.42 16.62
CA GLU A 239 -54.15 23.54 17.55
C GLU A 239 -54.79 22.17 17.84
N GLY A 240 -55.02 21.86 19.11
CA GLY A 240 -55.64 20.60 19.54
C GLY A 240 -54.65 19.43 19.71
N MET A 241 -53.34 19.68 19.62
CA MET A 241 -52.32 18.67 19.91
C MET A 241 -52.40 18.19 21.37
N THR A 242 -52.41 16.87 21.57
CA THR A 242 -52.46 16.24 22.89
C THR A 242 -51.49 15.04 22.95
N PRO A 243 -51.02 14.63 24.14
CA PRO A 243 -50.20 13.43 24.28
C PRO A 243 -50.88 12.17 23.70
N GLU A 244 -52.19 12.04 23.86
CA GLU A 244 -52.97 10.91 23.34
C GLU A 244 -53.02 10.91 21.82
N PHE A 245 -53.26 12.08 21.20
CA PHE A 245 -53.22 12.21 19.74
C PHE A 245 -51.85 11.85 19.20
N LEU A 246 -50.78 12.39 19.81
CA LEU A 246 -49.41 12.15 19.39
C LEU A 246 -49.06 10.65 19.43
N ASN A 247 -49.38 9.99 20.55
CA ASN A 247 -49.16 8.55 20.70
C ASN A 247 -49.93 7.73 19.67
N ASN A 248 -51.18 8.10 19.38
CA ASN A 248 -51.97 7.45 18.34
C ASN A 248 -51.39 7.69 16.94
N TYR A 249 -50.95 8.91 16.63
CA TYR A 249 -50.35 9.24 15.34
C TYR A 249 -49.11 8.38 15.07
N PHE A 250 -48.14 8.38 15.99
CA PHE A 250 -46.93 7.57 15.85
C PHE A 250 -47.22 6.07 15.85
N GLY A 251 -48.23 5.62 16.59
CA GLY A 251 -48.67 4.22 16.58
C GLY A 251 -49.26 3.74 15.26
N ASN A 252 -49.68 4.64 14.37
CA ASN A 252 -50.21 4.34 13.04
C ASN A 252 -49.14 4.40 11.93
N ILE A 253 -47.89 4.73 12.25
CA ILE A 253 -46.79 4.73 11.26
C ILE A 253 -46.36 3.28 11.00
N GLU A 254 -46.70 2.77 9.82
CA GLU A 254 -46.47 1.37 9.43
C GLU A 254 -45.07 1.18 8.85
N ILE A 255 -44.08 0.90 9.71
CA ILE A 255 -42.67 0.69 9.30
C ILE A 255 -42.54 -0.40 8.21
N MET A 256 -43.37 -1.44 8.25
CA MET A 256 -43.32 -2.49 7.23
C MET A 256 -43.75 -1.99 5.84
N ASP A 257 -44.71 -1.05 5.76
CA ASP A 257 -45.06 -0.40 4.49
C ASP A 257 -43.87 0.40 3.95
N ALA A 258 -43.18 1.13 4.82
CA ALA A 258 -41.95 1.86 4.47
C ALA A 258 -40.85 0.93 3.93
N VAL A 259 -40.64 -0.25 4.54
CA VAL A 259 -39.71 -1.28 4.06
C VAL A 259 -40.11 -1.78 2.67
N LEU A 260 -41.40 -2.04 2.43
CA LEU A 260 -41.89 -2.49 1.13
C LEU A 260 -41.69 -1.42 0.03
N ARG A 261 -41.93 -0.15 0.34
CA ARG A 261 -41.68 0.98 -0.58
C ARG A 261 -40.21 1.12 -0.92
N ALA A 262 -39.33 1.10 0.07
CA ALA A 262 -37.89 1.18 -0.14
C ALA A 262 -37.37 0.05 -1.04
N ARG A 263 -37.86 -1.18 -0.83
CA ARG A 263 -37.53 -2.32 -1.70
C ARG A 263 -38.06 -2.15 -3.12
N GLY A 264 -39.28 -1.64 -3.27
CA GLY A 264 -39.89 -1.33 -4.56
C GLY A 264 -39.11 -0.30 -5.36
N ASP A 265 -38.74 0.82 -4.73
CA ASP A 265 -37.99 1.90 -5.38
C ASP A 265 -36.55 1.48 -5.70
N LYS A 266 -35.87 0.74 -4.81
CA LYS A 266 -34.54 0.18 -5.09
C LYS A 266 -34.57 -0.77 -6.29
N ALA A 267 -35.60 -1.60 -6.41
CA ALA A 267 -35.78 -2.49 -7.57
C ALA A 267 -36.07 -1.71 -8.87
N ALA A 268 -36.94 -0.69 -8.82
CA ALA A 268 -37.29 0.13 -9.98
C ALA A 268 -36.11 0.97 -10.50
N LEU A 269 -35.23 1.42 -9.61
CA LEU A 269 -34.03 2.20 -9.93
C LEU A 269 -32.83 1.33 -10.37
N GLY A 270 -33.05 0.04 -10.65
CA GLY A 270 -31.98 -0.87 -11.08
C GLY A 270 -30.96 -1.20 -9.97
N GLY A 271 -31.22 -0.79 -8.72
CA GLY A 271 -30.38 -1.01 -7.54
C GLY A 271 -30.44 -2.43 -6.97
N GLY A 272 -31.01 -3.40 -7.70
CA GLY A 272 -31.10 -4.81 -7.31
C GLY A 272 -29.76 -5.57 -7.33
N GLY A 273 -28.64 -4.87 -7.44
CA GLY A 273 -27.30 -5.42 -7.63
C GLY A 273 -26.66 -6.01 -6.38
N SER A 274 -27.37 -6.80 -5.56
CA SER A 274 -26.73 -7.79 -4.68
C SER A 274 -26.54 -9.12 -5.44
N GLN A 275 -26.10 -9.07 -6.70
CA GLN A 275 -25.79 -10.31 -7.40
C GLN A 275 -24.60 -10.95 -6.67
N LYS A 276 -24.83 -12.15 -6.12
CA LYS A 276 -23.80 -12.96 -5.45
C LYS A 276 -22.57 -13.19 -6.33
N ILE A 277 -22.73 -13.03 -7.66
CA ILE A 277 -21.66 -13.05 -8.66
C ILE A 277 -21.88 -11.88 -9.61
N ARG A 278 -20.83 -11.10 -9.89
CA ARG A 278 -20.83 -10.01 -10.86
C ARG A 278 -19.54 -10.00 -11.68
N LEU A 279 -19.57 -9.35 -12.84
CA LEU A 279 -18.33 -8.99 -13.53
C LEU A 279 -17.65 -7.87 -12.73
N SER A 280 -16.40 -8.09 -12.33
CA SER A 280 -15.59 -7.08 -11.63
C SER A 280 -14.73 -6.26 -12.57
N ASN A 281 -14.32 -6.86 -13.70
CA ASN A 281 -13.48 -6.23 -14.69
C ASN A 281 -13.85 -6.74 -16.09
N LEU A 282 -13.98 -5.83 -17.05
CA LEU A 282 -13.92 -6.14 -18.47
C LEU A 282 -13.01 -5.10 -19.10
N SER A 283 -11.77 -5.50 -19.39
CA SER A 283 -10.78 -4.62 -20.01
C SER A 283 -10.13 -5.23 -21.24
N ALA A 284 -9.65 -4.35 -22.11
CA ALA A 284 -8.90 -4.71 -23.31
C ALA A 284 -7.77 -3.71 -23.51
N LYS A 285 -6.58 -4.20 -23.85
CA LYS A 285 -5.40 -3.41 -24.21
C LYS A 285 -5.06 -3.72 -25.66
N PHE A 286 -5.30 -2.75 -26.53
CA PHE A 286 -4.88 -2.77 -27.92
C PHE A 286 -3.66 -1.87 -28.05
N THR A 287 -2.58 -2.39 -28.63
CA THR A 287 -1.35 -1.63 -28.84
C THR A 287 -0.83 -1.90 -30.24
N THR A 288 -0.33 -0.88 -30.92
CA THR A 288 0.47 -1.04 -32.14
C THR A 288 1.88 -0.58 -31.89
N PHE A 289 2.82 -1.17 -32.62
CA PHE A 289 4.24 -0.89 -32.54
C PHE A 289 4.74 -0.58 -33.94
N ASN A 290 5.43 0.53 -34.10
CA ASN A 290 6.22 0.82 -35.27
C ASN A 290 7.66 1.05 -34.84
N THR A 291 8.57 0.19 -35.26
CA THR A 291 9.97 0.22 -34.83
C THR A 291 10.91 0.49 -35.99
N GLY A 292 12.05 1.09 -35.68
CA GLY A 292 13.10 1.35 -36.66
C GLY A 292 14.41 1.71 -35.97
N GLY A 293 15.47 1.86 -36.76
CA GLY A 293 16.77 2.19 -36.23
C GLY A 293 17.88 2.07 -37.27
N SER A 294 19.11 2.23 -36.81
CA SER A 294 20.32 2.13 -37.63
C SER A 294 21.46 1.54 -36.81
N LEU A 295 22.33 0.77 -37.48
CA LEU A 295 23.47 0.06 -36.88
C LEU A 295 23.04 -0.88 -35.74
N ILE A 296 21.97 -1.65 -36.00
CA ILE A 296 21.37 -2.59 -35.05
C ILE A 296 21.34 -4.02 -35.60
N THR A 297 21.25 -5.00 -34.69
CA THR A 297 21.07 -6.41 -35.04
C THR A 297 19.65 -6.77 -35.46
N THR A 298 18.65 -5.93 -35.20
CA THR A 298 17.26 -6.20 -35.58
C THR A 298 17.11 -6.12 -37.10
N PRO A 299 16.60 -7.17 -37.77
CA PRO A 299 16.52 -7.21 -39.23
C PRO A 299 15.31 -6.43 -39.77
N ASP A 300 15.34 -6.05 -41.04
CA ASP A 300 14.19 -5.40 -41.71
C ASP A 300 12.97 -6.34 -41.86
N THR A 301 13.21 -7.64 -41.94
CA THR A 301 12.20 -8.69 -42.05
C THR A 301 12.57 -9.86 -41.15
N GLU A 302 11.57 -10.54 -40.60
CA GLU A 302 11.77 -11.72 -39.75
C GLU A 302 12.61 -12.81 -40.43
N ASP A 303 13.61 -13.33 -39.70
CA ASP A 303 14.35 -14.54 -40.10
C ASP A 303 13.74 -15.76 -39.41
N PRO A 304 13.08 -16.66 -40.15
CA PRO A 304 12.36 -17.80 -39.59
C PRO A 304 13.28 -18.86 -38.95
N ASN A 305 14.59 -18.76 -39.15
CA ASN A 305 15.57 -19.69 -38.57
C ASN A 305 16.16 -19.18 -37.25
N THR A 306 15.78 -17.98 -36.82
CA THR A 306 16.31 -17.36 -35.60
C THR A 306 15.19 -17.05 -34.62
N ASN A 307 15.37 -17.43 -33.37
CA ASN A 307 14.46 -17.07 -32.29
C ASN A 307 15.05 -15.87 -31.52
N ALA A 308 14.95 -14.68 -32.11
CA ALA A 308 15.50 -13.44 -31.59
C ALA A 308 14.44 -12.34 -31.54
N PHE A 309 14.51 -11.48 -30.51
CA PHE A 309 13.61 -10.34 -30.33
C PHE A 309 14.42 -9.04 -30.18
N PRO A 310 13.96 -7.90 -30.73
CA PRO A 310 12.88 -7.78 -31.71
C PRO A 310 13.15 -8.59 -32.98
N ASN A 311 12.14 -9.29 -33.51
CA ASN A 311 12.33 -10.19 -34.66
C ASN A 311 12.40 -9.46 -36.00
N GLN A 312 11.84 -8.25 -36.09
CA GLN A 312 11.89 -7.41 -37.30
C GLN A 312 11.66 -5.92 -36.99
N LEU A 313 11.98 -5.05 -37.95
CA LEU A 313 11.59 -3.63 -37.95
C LEU A 313 10.21 -3.42 -38.60
N GLY A 314 9.62 -2.24 -38.41
CA GLY A 314 8.34 -1.88 -39.00
C GLY A 314 7.16 -2.13 -38.06
N PHE A 315 6.02 -2.55 -38.60
CA PHE A 315 4.74 -2.56 -37.89
C PHE A 315 4.38 -3.92 -37.28
N ASP A 316 3.87 -3.90 -36.06
CA ASP A 316 3.20 -5.03 -35.40
C ASP A 316 2.12 -4.51 -34.43
N HIS A 317 1.38 -5.42 -33.79
CA HIS A 317 0.29 -5.10 -32.87
C HIS A 317 0.11 -6.14 -31.77
N MET A 318 -0.52 -5.75 -30.66
CA MET A 318 -0.79 -6.60 -29.52
C MET A 318 -2.25 -6.44 -29.08
N GLN A 319 -2.85 -7.55 -28.66
CA GLN A 319 -4.21 -7.61 -28.13
C GLN A 319 -4.23 -8.43 -26.84
N SER A 320 -4.64 -7.81 -25.73
CA SER A 320 -4.69 -8.43 -24.41
C SER A 320 -6.03 -8.09 -23.75
N TYR A 321 -6.80 -9.09 -23.34
CA TYR A 321 -8.14 -8.93 -22.77
C TYR A 321 -8.14 -9.42 -21.32
N PHE A 322 -8.90 -8.78 -20.45
CA PHE A 322 -9.04 -9.19 -19.05
C PHE A 322 -10.52 -9.27 -18.67
N ILE A 323 -10.89 -10.40 -18.05
CA ILE A 323 -12.25 -10.65 -17.58
C ILE A 323 -12.19 -11.03 -16.11
N GLY A 324 -12.78 -10.18 -15.28
CA GLY A 324 -12.91 -10.33 -13.84
C GLY A 324 -14.28 -10.82 -13.44
N VAL A 325 -14.31 -11.82 -12.56
CA VAL A 325 -15.53 -12.28 -11.90
C VAL A 325 -15.33 -12.11 -10.40
N GLU A 326 -16.26 -11.42 -9.76
CA GLU A 326 -16.31 -11.28 -8.31
C GLU A 326 -17.55 -11.97 -7.74
N GLY A 327 -17.34 -12.75 -6.67
CA GLY A 327 -18.38 -13.36 -5.88
C GLY A 327 -18.45 -12.76 -4.47
N ASN A 328 -19.66 -12.44 -4.00
CA ASN A 328 -19.95 -12.02 -2.64
C ASN A 328 -21.06 -12.92 -2.07
N PRO A 329 -20.76 -14.18 -1.71
CA PRO A 329 -21.77 -15.16 -1.31
C PRO A 329 -22.46 -14.81 0.03
N ALA A 330 -21.77 -14.03 0.89
CA ALA A 330 -22.25 -13.49 2.16
C ALA A 330 -21.61 -12.11 2.42
N PRO A 331 -22.19 -11.23 3.26
CA PRO A 331 -21.66 -9.87 3.47
C PRO A 331 -20.26 -9.80 4.06
N ASN A 332 -19.78 -10.89 4.67
CA ASN A 332 -18.43 -11.01 5.21
C ASN A 332 -17.45 -11.79 4.32
N MET A 333 -17.81 -12.13 3.09
CA MET A 333 -16.95 -12.89 2.18
C MET A 333 -16.96 -12.24 0.79
N ARG A 334 -15.78 -11.92 0.28
CA ARG A 334 -15.53 -11.43 -1.08
C ARG A 334 -14.48 -12.30 -1.74
N ALA A 335 -14.66 -12.65 -3.00
CA ALA A 335 -13.66 -13.34 -3.81
C ALA A 335 -13.65 -12.79 -5.23
N ASN A 336 -12.48 -12.55 -5.80
CA ASN A 336 -12.29 -11.99 -7.13
C ASN A 336 -11.26 -12.83 -7.90
N VAL A 337 -11.54 -13.12 -9.16
CA VAL A 337 -10.56 -13.72 -10.08
C VAL A 337 -10.58 -12.95 -11.39
N ASN A 338 -9.40 -12.57 -11.89
CA ASN A 338 -9.25 -11.96 -13.20
C ASN A 338 -8.50 -12.91 -14.12
N PHE A 339 -9.06 -13.17 -15.30
CA PHE A 339 -8.44 -13.93 -16.36
C PHE A 339 -7.81 -12.99 -17.37
N ASN A 340 -6.63 -13.32 -17.88
CA ASN A 340 -6.05 -12.70 -19.06
C ASN A 340 -6.21 -13.63 -20.26
N ILE A 341 -6.65 -13.06 -21.38
CA ILE A 341 -6.83 -13.73 -22.66
C ILE A 341 -5.99 -12.98 -23.70
N LEU A 342 -5.12 -13.69 -24.43
CA LEU A 342 -4.24 -13.11 -25.43
C LEU A 342 -4.82 -13.29 -26.83
N GLY A 343 -4.83 -12.21 -27.61
CA GLY A 343 -4.91 -12.26 -29.08
C GLY A 343 -3.50 -12.29 -29.67
N ASN A 344 -3.22 -11.43 -30.66
CA ASN A 344 -1.86 -11.28 -31.19
C ASN A 344 -0.89 -10.79 -30.10
N VAL A 345 0.32 -11.35 -30.06
CA VAL A 345 1.41 -10.92 -29.17
C VAL A 345 2.51 -10.36 -30.04
N ALA A 346 2.90 -9.10 -29.80
CA ALA A 346 3.88 -8.44 -30.64
C ALA A 346 5.31 -8.98 -30.42
N GLU A 347 6.08 -9.06 -31.49
CA GLU A 347 7.44 -9.62 -31.50
C GLU A 347 8.50 -8.59 -31.87
N ASN A 348 8.09 -7.47 -32.47
CA ASN A 348 8.96 -6.33 -32.78
C ASN A 348 9.17 -5.23 -31.69
N PRO A 349 8.57 -5.23 -30.48
CA PRO A 349 8.82 -4.17 -29.51
C PRO A 349 10.29 -4.13 -29.05
N ILE A 350 10.88 -2.93 -28.94
CA ILE A 350 12.31 -2.77 -28.53
C ILE A 350 12.56 -3.14 -27.06
N ASP A 351 11.51 -3.08 -26.24
CA ASP A 351 11.47 -3.58 -24.87
C ASP A 351 10.85 -4.97 -24.89
N GLU A 352 11.71 -5.98 -25.00
CA GLU A 352 11.34 -7.36 -25.32
C GLU A 352 10.65 -8.13 -24.18
N ILE A 353 10.75 -7.64 -22.95
CA ILE A 353 10.19 -8.27 -21.75
C ILE A 353 8.97 -7.48 -21.24
N PHE A 354 7.81 -8.12 -21.34
CA PHE A 354 6.51 -7.60 -20.89
C PHE A 354 5.56 -8.77 -20.60
N TYR A 355 4.45 -8.52 -19.91
CA TYR A 355 3.56 -9.56 -19.40
C TYR A 355 3.09 -10.57 -20.48
N GLU A 356 2.62 -10.07 -21.63
CA GLU A 356 2.06 -10.86 -22.71
C GLU A 356 3.09 -11.71 -23.50
N ASN A 357 4.40 -11.47 -23.35
CA ASN A 357 5.43 -12.13 -24.16
C ASN A 357 5.51 -13.66 -23.97
N VAL A 358 4.96 -14.19 -22.89
CA VAL A 358 4.80 -15.63 -22.62
C VAL A 358 3.85 -16.34 -23.59
N GLY A 359 3.08 -15.57 -24.37
CA GLY A 359 2.18 -16.07 -25.41
C GLY A 359 2.77 -16.01 -26.82
N ARG A 360 4.07 -15.71 -26.96
CA ARG A 360 4.78 -15.82 -28.23
C ARG A 360 4.85 -17.29 -28.69
N PRO A 361 4.92 -17.55 -30.00
CA PRO A 361 5.16 -18.88 -30.54
C PRO A 361 6.40 -19.52 -29.93
N ILE A 362 6.33 -20.84 -29.70
CA ILE A 362 7.49 -21.62 -29.27
C ILE A 362 7.74 -22.75 -30.25
N THR A 363 9.01 -23.00 -30.57
CA THR A 363 9.42 -24.16 -31.35
C THR A 363 9.78 -25.29 -30.39
N VAL A 364 9.11 -26.43 -30.52
CA VAL A 364 9.43 -27.65 -29.76
C VAL A 364 9.96 -28.71 -30.71
N THR A 365 11.06 -29.36 -30.35
CA THR A 365 11.59 -30.47 -31.14
C THR A 365 10.72 -31.71 -30.90
N GLY A 366 9.89 -32.05 -31.89
CA GLY A 366 9.13 -33.30 -31.96
C GLY A 366 9.98 -34.47 -32.44
N VAL A 367 9.54 -35.70 -32.17
CA VAL A 367 10.16 -36.92 -32.70
C VAL A 367 9.12 -37.62 -33.59
N ASP A 368 9.31 -37.57 -34.90
CA ASP A 368 8.48 -38.32 -35.86
C ASP A 368 9.36 -39.31 -36.62
N GLY A 369 8.99 -40.61 -36.56
CA GLY A 369 9.75 -41.69 -37.21
C GLY A 369 11.21 -41.87 -36.77
N GLY A 370 11.63 -41.28 -35.63
CA GLY A 370 13.03 -41.31 -35.17
C GLY A 370 13.89 -40.14 -35.65
N ASN A 371 13.31 -39.16 -36.33
CA ASN A 371 13.96 -37.88 -36.66
C ASN A 371 13.45 -36.78 -35.73
N ASN A 372 14.34 -35.88 -35.34
CA ASN A 372 13.97 -34.64 -34.68
C ASN A 372 13.35 -33.69 -35.71
N THR A 373 12.07 -33.36 -35.55
CA THR A 373 11.34 -32.38 -36.37
C THR A 373 10.93 -31.22 -35.49
N ASP A 374 11.36 -30.01 -35.81
CA ASP A 374 10.92 -28.82 -35.09
C ASP A 374 9.44 -28.52 -35.43
N VAL A 375 8.61 -28.47 -34.39
CA VAL A 375 7.17 -28.17 -34.48
C VAL A 375 6.93 -26.84 -33.79
N GLU A 376 6.41 -25.87 -34.53
CA GLU A 376 6.02 -24.58 -33.97
C GLU A 376 4.63 -24.68 -33.32
N ILE A 377 4.52 -24.22 -32.08
CA ILE A 377 3.26 -24.02 -31.38
C ILE A 377 2.98 -22.52 -31.39
N ALA A 378 2.22 -22.07 -32.39
CA ALA A 378 1.87 -20.66 -32.57
C ALA A 378 0.99 -20.10 -31.43
N ASP A 379 0.13 -20.94 -30.84
CA ASP A 379 -0.79 -20.54 -29.77
C ASP A 379 -0.44 -21.20 -28.43
N PHE A 380 0.46 -20.55 -27.70
CA PHE A 380 0.87 -20.97 -26.35
C PHE A 380 0.32 -20.01 -25.29
N ASN A 381 -0.12 -20.51 -24.13
CA ASN A 381 -0.54 -19.70 -22.97
C ASN A 381 -1.59 -18.60 -23.23
N ARG A 382 -2.51 -18.78 -24.19
CA ARG A 382 -3.50 -17.76 -24.58
C ARG A 382 -4.57 -17.44 -23.53
N LEU A 383 -4.77 -18.28 -22.51
CA LEU A 383 -5.68 -18.03 -21.38
C LEU A 383 -4.95 -18.34 -20.07
N ARG A 384 -4.92 -17.38 -19.14
CA ARG A 384 -4.30 -17.54 -17.82
C ARG A 384 -5.12 -16.82 -16.74
N VAL A 385 -5.00 -17.27 -15.49
CA VAL A 385 -5.40 -16.43 -14.36
C VAL A 385 -4.36 -15.32 -14.23
N TYR A 386 -4.79 -14.06 -14.33
CA TYR A 386 -3.94 -12.89 -14.18
C TYR A 386 -3.66 -12.58 -12.72
N ASN A 387 -4.71 -12.55 -11.90
CA ASN A 387 -4.63 -12.40 -10.45
C ASN A 387 -5.93 -12.92 -9.81
N ALA A 388 -5.88 -13.18 -8.51
CA ALA A 388 -7.03 -13.56 -7.72
C ALA A 388 -6.84 -13.10 -6.27
N GLU A 389 -7.94 -12.79 -5.60
CA GLU A 389 -7.94 -12.47 -4.17
C GLU A 389 -9.23 -12.93 -3.52
N PHE A 390 -9.19 -13.19 -2.22
CA PHE A 390 -10.40 -13.30 -1.43
C PHE A 390 -10.18 -12.76 -0.02
N GLU A 391 -11.27 -12.30 0.58
CA GLU A 391 -11.32 -11.85 1.95
C GLU A 391 -12.51 -12.50 2.63
N TRP A 392 -12.27 -13.06 3.81
CA TRP A 392 -13.29 -13.66 4.66
C TRP A 392 -13.16 -13.10 6.07
N ASN A 393 -14.05 -12.19 6.42
CA ASN A 393 -14.13 -11.60 7.74
C ASN A 393 -15.00 -12.48 8.65
N THR A 394 -14.42 -13.08 9.68
CA THR A 394 -15.17 -13.92 10.62
C THR A 394 -15.09 -13.33 12.02
N LYS A 395 -15.93 -13.85 12.93
CA LYS A 395 -15.88 -13.48 14.34
C LYS A 395 -14.51 -13.72 15.00
N HIS A 396 -13.74 -14.68 14.48
CA HIS A 396 -12.49 -15.13 15.09
C HIS A 396 -11.24 -14.71 14.32
N ALA A 397 -11.37 -14.38 13.04
CA ALA A 397 -10.25 -13.94 12.21
C ALA A 397 -10.70 -13.28 10.91
N ASP A 398 -9.86 -12.39 10.37
CA ASP A 398 -9.87 -12.02 8.95
C ASP A 398 -8.93 -12.93 8.18
N VAL A 399 -9.45 -13.59 7.15
CA VAL A 399 -8.67 -14.47 6.28
C VAL A 399 -8.56 -13.85 4.90
N ARG A 400 -7.34 -13.60 4.45
CA ARG A 400 -7.04 -12.99 3.14
C ARG A 400 -6.25 -13.97 2.29
N GLY A 401 -6.71 -14.30 1.10
CA GLY A 401 -5.94 -15.04 0.11
C GLY A 401 -5.56 -14.15 -1.05
N PHE A 402 -4.35 -14.32 -1.58
CA PHE A 402 -3.82 -13.50 -2.67
C PHE A 402 -3.07 -14.34 -3.70
N TYR A 403 -3.23 -14.00 -4.98
CA TYR A 403 -2.48 -14.52 -6.12
C TYR A 403 -2.20 -13.36 -7.08
N ARG A 404 -0.94 -12.98 -7.26
CA ARG A 404 -0.55 -11.78 -8.04
C ARG A 404 -1.33 -10.52 -7.60
N THR A 405 -1.70 -10.45 -6.33
CA THR A 405 -2.25 -9.27 -5.64
C THR A 405 -1.38 -8.98 -4.41
N GLY A 406 -1.22 -7.71 -4.09
CA GLY A 406 -0.27 -7.27 -3.08
C GLY A 406 -0.74 -7.49 -1.65
N HIS A 407 0.22 -7.59 -0.72
CA HIS A 407 0.00 -7.53 0.71
C HIS A 407 1.03 -6.59 1.35
N TYR A 408 0.70 -6.08 2.53
CA TYR A 408 1.59 -5.18 3.28
C TYR A 408 2.55 -5.94 4.19
N HIS A 409 3.56 -5.25 4.71
CA HIS A 409 4.57 -5.80 5.60
C HIS A 409 4.15 -5.76 7.07
N TRP A 410 4.80 -6.55 7.92
CA TRP A 410 4.55 -6.52 9.38
C TRP A 410 5.48 -5.59 10.17
N ALA A 411 6.35 -4.81 9.52
CA ALA A 411 7.36 -4.00 10.21
C ALA A 411 6.77 -2.93 11.17
N TYR A 412 5.63 -2.29 10.83
CA TYR A 412 4.93 -1.38 11.75
C TYR A 412 4.14 -2.10 12.86
N GLU A 413 4.13 -3.43 12.82
CA GLU A 413 3.42 -4.30 13.79
C GLU A 413 4.42 -5.13 14.62
N GLY A 414 5.63 -4.60 14.85
CA GLY A 414 6.67 -5.21 15.69
C GLY A 414 7.54 -6.28 15.01
N ASP A 415 7.44 -6.48 13.69
CA ASP A 415 8.41 -7.28 12.93
C ASP A 415 9.73 -6.51 12.75
N PHE A 416 10.48 -6.37 13.85
CA PHE A 416 11.70 -5.56 13.88
C PHE A 416 12.80 -6.07 12.94
N PHE A 417 12.74 -7.34 12.52
CA PHE A 417 13.71 -7.96 11.61
C PHE A 417 13.16 -8.10 10.18
N ASN A 418 11.96 -7.58 9.88
CA ASN A 418 11.30 -7.59 8.57
C ASN A 418 11.27 -8.98 7.91
N LEU A 419 10.86 -10.00 8.67
CA LEU A 419 10.69 -11.37 8.14
C LEU A 419 9.52 -11.47 7.15
N TYR A 420 8.51 -10.61 7.27
CA TYR A 420 7.38 -10.52 6.35
C TYR A 420 7.39 -9.19 5.57
N PRO A 421 8.03 -9.16 4.38
CA PRO A 421 8.14 -7.96 3.56
C PRO A 421 6.83 -7.64 2.82
N GLU A 422 6.65 -6.39 2.40
CA GLU A 422 5.54 -6.03 1.51
C GLU A 422 5.73 -6.63 0.12
N SER A 423 4.63 -7.01 -0.51
CA SER A 423 4.61 -7.58 -1.86
C SER A 423 3.62 -6.85 -2.75
N ASN A 424 3.57 -5.52 -2.65
CA ASN A 424 2.65 -4.72 -3.45
C ASN A 424 2.86 -4.92 -4.95
N TYR A 425 1.76 -4.93 -5.69
CA TYR A 425 1.77 -5.19 -7.12
C TYR A 425 2.45 -4.04 -7.89
N GLY A 426 3.70 -4.24 -8.31
CA GLY A 426 4.49 -3.30 -9.09
C GLY A 426 4.72 -3.75 -10.53
N PRO A 427 5.19 -2.85 -11.43
CA PRO A 427 5.40 -3.16 -12.84
C PRO A 427 6.39 -4.32 -13.06
N ASN A 428 7.33 -4.55 -12.13
CA ASN A 428 8.30 -5.63 -12.20
C ASN A 428 7.64 -7.03 -12.17
N LEU A 429 6.52 -7.19 -11.45
CA LEU A 429 5.82 -8.48 -11.37
C LEU A 429 5.20 -8.87 -12.73
N ASP A 430 4.80 -7.89 -13.53
CA ASP A 430 4.33 -8.09 -14.90
C ASP A 430 5.47 -8.22 -15.89
N ILE A 431 6.48 -7.36 -15.83
CA ILE A 431 7.67 -7.44 -16.69
C ILE A 431 8.26 -8.85 -16.64
N TYR A 432 8.52 -9.39 -15.45
CA TYR A 432 9.15 -10.69 -15.31
C TYR A 432 8.18 -11.86 -15.15
N ASN A 433 6.86 -11.64 -15.30
CA ASN A 433 5.84 -12.65 -15.01
C ASN A 433 6.01 -13.29 -13.61
N GLY A 434 6.49 -12.52 -12.62
CA GLY A 434 6.75 -12.98 -11.26
C GLY A 434 5.47 -13.39 -10.53
N GLU A 435 5.52 -14.36 -9.64
CA GLU A 435 4.35 -14.87 -8.93
C GLU A 435 4.44 -14.55 -7.43
N ILE A 436 3.28 -14.22 -6.85
CA ILE A 436 3.06 -14.15 -5.40
C ILE A 436 1.76 -14.89 -5.12
N LEU A 437 1.76 -15.76 -4.12
CA LEU A 437 0.65 -16.64 -3.79
C LEU A 437 0.71 -17.03 -2.32
N GLY A 438 -0.36 -16.72 -1.60
CA GLY A 438 -0.42 -17.00 -0.17
C GLY A 438 -1.77 -16.74 0.47
N LEU A 439 -1.76 -16.98 1.78
CA LEU A 439 -2.87 -16.72 2.68
C LEU A 439 -2.34 -16.01 3.92
N GLU A 440 -3.07 -15.00 4.39
CA GLU A 440 -2.87 -14.33 5.66
C GLU A 440 -4.10 -14.51 6.55
N ILE A 441 -3.87 -14.68 7.86
CA ILE A 441 -4.91 -14.80 8.88
C ILE A 441 -4.59 -13.78 9.98
N ASP A 442 -5.56 -12.94 10.30
CA ASP A 442 -5.48 -11.95 11.37
C ASP A 442 -6.50 -12.29 12.47
N GLY A 443 -6.05 -12.70 13.65
CA GLY A 443 -6.89 -13.17 14.74
C GLY A 443 -7.68 -12.06 15.43
N LYS A 444 -8.96 -12.33 15.73
CA LYS A 444 -9.88 -11.42 16.44
C LYS A 444 -10.31 -11.99 17.78
N GLY A 445 -10.83 -11.12 18.66
CA GLY A 445 -11.35 -11.50 19.98
C GLY A 445 -10.28 -12.18 20.83
N ASP A 446 -10.52 -13.43 21.25
CA ASP A 446 -9.57 -14.20 22.07
C ASP A 446 -8.23 -14.50 21.36
N LEU A 447 -8.19 -14.38 20.03
CA LEU A 447 -6.99 -14.56 19.21
C LEU A 447 -6.31 -13.23 18.84
N ASN A 448 -6.77 -12.10 19.40
CA ASN A 448 -6.19 -10.80 19.12
C ASN A 448 -4.67 -10.79 19.37
N GLY A 449 -3.92 -10.23 18.43
CA GLY A 449 -2.46 -10.21 18.41
C GLY A 449 -1.82 -11.39 17.67
N LEU A 450 -2.56 -12.45 17.36
CA LEU A 450 -2.08 -13.58 16.57
C LEU A 450 -2.28 -13.32 15.07
N LYS A 451 -1.20 -13.34 14.29
CA LYS A 451 -1.27 -13.36 12.81
C LYS A 451 -0.52 -14.55 12.25
N ALA A 452 -0.97 -15.07 11.12
CA ALA A 452 -0.25 -16.10 10.38
C ALA A 452 -0.23 -15.77 8.89
N ALA A 453 0.88 -16.10 8.22
CA ALA A 453 0.98 -16.04 6.77
C ALA A 453 1.56 -17.36 6.27
N PHE A 454 0.96 -17.98 5.26
CA PHE A 454 1.54 -19.19 4.65
C PHE A 454 1.27 -19.22 3.16
N GLY A 455 2.23 -19.76 2.40
CA GLY A 455 2.07 -19.84 0.96
C GLY A 455 3.27 -20.45 0.27
N PRO A 456 3.08 -20.91 -0.98
CA PRO A 456 4.19 -21.37 -1.81
C PRO A 456 5.16 -20.24 -2.17
N GLN A 457 4.70 -18.99 -2.24
CA GLN A 457 5.54 -17.84 -2.55
C GLN A 457 4.90 -16.55 -2.01
N LEU A 458 5.05 -16.26 -0.72
CA LEU A 458 4.43 -15.11 -0.08
C LEU A 458 4.86 -13.77 -0.71
N TRP A 459 6.15 -13.64 -1.07
CA TRP A 459 6.72 -12.55 -1.86
C TRP A 459 7.50 -13.11 -3.05
N TRP A 460 7.73 -12.30 -4.09
CA TRP A 460 8.43 -12.77 -5.30
C TRP A 460 9.86 -13.21 -4.95
N GLY A 461 10.19 -14.48 -5.23
CA GLY A 461 11.46 -15.10 -4.82
C GLY A 461 11.49 -15.75 -3.43
N ALA A 462 10.36 -15.79 -2.71
CA ALA A 462 10.24 -16.55 -1.46
C ALA A 462 10.29 -18.07 -1.69
N ASN A 463 10.82 -18.81 -0.70
CA ASN A 463 10.57 -20.24 -0.58
C ASN A 463 9.12 -20.50 -0.14
N PRO A 464 8.57 -21.71 -0.37
CA PRO A 464 7.34 -22.15 0.29
C PRO A 464 7.51 -22.06 1.81
N THR A 465 6.72 -21.22 2.47
CA THR A 465 7.00 -20.81 3.85
C THR A 465 5.74 -20.57 4.66
N ALA A 466 5.89 -20.62 5.97
CA ALA A 466 4.88 -20.26 6.95
C ALA A 466 5.47 -19.37 8.04
N LEU A 467 4.75 -18.31 8.39
CA LEU A 467 5.06 -17.38 9.46
C LEU A 467 3.92 -17.34 10.47
N LEU A 468 4.27 -17.26 11.74
CA LEU A 468 3.37 -17.02 12.85
C LEU A 468 3.90 -15.84 13.65
N LYS A 469 3.08 -14.80 13.81
CA LYS A 469 3.36 -13.63 14.65
C LYS A 469 2.41 -13.62 15.84
N TYR A 470 2.92 -13.29 17.01
CA TYR A 470 2.10 -12.97 18.17
C TYR A 470 2.59 -11.70 18.85
N SER A 471 1.69 -10.74 19.03
CA SER A 471 1.96 -9.45 19.66
C SER A 471 1.08 -9.27 20.89
N ARG A 472 1.66 -8.81 22.00
CA ARG A 472 0.93 -8.51 23.23
C ARG A 472 1.60 -7.42 24.04
N LYS A 473 0.78 -6.56 24.66
CA LYS A 473 1.22 -5.57 25.63
C LYS A 473 1.37 -6.17 27.03
N ILE A 474 2.56 -6.06 27.63
CA ILE A 474 2.90 -6.56 28.97
C ILE A 474 3.53 -5.43 29.78
N ALA A 475 2.87 -4.95 30.84
CA ALA A 475 3.40 -3.90 31.73
C ALA A 475 3.99 -2.68 30.99
N ASN A 476 3.24 -2.18 29.99
CA ASN A 476 3.61 -1.07 29.08
C ASN A 476 4.74 -1.35 28.09
N TRP A 477 5.11 -2.62 27.90
CA TRP A 477 5.97 -3.05 26.79
C TRP A 477 5.13 -3.73 25.73
N ASP A 478 5.33 -3.36 24.48
CA ASP A 478 4.79 -4.11 23.35
C ASP A 478 5.79 -5.20 22.99
N VAL A 479 5.34 -6.46 23.07
CA VAL A 479 6.18 -7.64 22.87
C VAL A 479 5.66 -8.40 21.66
N THR A 480 6.50 -8.52 20.64
CA THR A 480 6.18 -9.22 19.39
C THR A 480 7.15 -10.37 19.17
N GLY A 481 6.64 -11.58 18.97
CA GLY A 481 7.41 -12.75 18.57
C GLY A 481 6.99 -13.23 17.19
N ILE A 482 7.95 -13.57 16.34
CA ILE A 482 7.67 -14.14 15.01
C ILE A 482 8.48 -15.42 14.81
N TYR A 483 7.79 -16.48 14.39
CA TYR A 483 8.40 -17.71 13.94
C TYR A 483 8.17 -17.89 12.45
N HIS A 484 9.24 -18.13 11.69
CA HIS A 484 9.24 -18.34 10.25
C HIS A 484 9.89 -19.68 9.94
N ARG A 485 9.29 -20.45 9.03
CA ARG A 485 9.84 -21.73 8.58
C ARG A 485 9.55 -21.97 7.11
N ASP A 486 10.61 -22.19 6.34
CA ASP A 486 10.50 -22.75 5.01
C ASP A 486 10.10 -24.23 5.10
N ILE A 487 9.11 -24.63 4.29
CA ILE A 487 8.52 -25.98 4.33
C ILE A 487 9.43 -26.99 3.63
N GLN A 488 10.04 -26.59 2.51
CA GLN A 488 11.01 -27.42 1.79
C GLN A 488 12.41 -27.09 2.28
N THR A 489 12.95 -27.93 3.17
CA THR A 489 14.26 -27.71 3.82
C THR A 489 15.41 -28.49 3.17
N GLU A 490 15.12 -29.36 2.20
CA GLU A 490 16.13 -30.16 1.53
C GLU A 490 16.96 -29.31 0.56
N LEU A 491 18.28 -29.34 0.74
CA LEU A 491 19.24 -28.81 -0.21
C LEU A 491 19.78 -29.96 -1.07
N LYS A 492 19.53 -29.90 -2.38
CA LYS A 492 20.06 -30.86 -3.36
C LYS A 492 21.20 -30.20 -4.11
N PHE A 493 22.30 -30.91 -4.25
CA PHE A 493 23.49 -30.45 -4.98
C PHE A 493 23.81 -31.42 -6.12
N ASP A 494 24.35 -30.89 -7.22
CA ASP A 494 24.88 -31.69 -8.31
C ASP A 494 26.30 -32.22 -8.00
N ASP A 495 26.89 -32.97 -8.93
CA ASP A 495 28.24 -33.54 -8.80
C ASP A 495 29.34 -32.47 -8.66
N ASN A 496 29.05 -31.22 -9.04
CA ASN A 496 29.94 -30.07 -8.93
C ASN A 496 29.71 -29.26 -7.64
N GLY A 497 28.79 -29.70 -6.77
CA GLY A 497 28.45 -29.03 -5.52
C GLY A 497 27.57 -27.78 -5.69
N GLN A 498 26.93 -27.59 -6.84
CA GLN A 498 25.98 -26.50 -7.07
C GLN A 498 24.56 -26.92 -6.69
N ARG A 499 23.80 -26.01 -6.05
CA ARG A 499 22.41 -26.28 -5.68
C ARG A 499 21.55 -26.51 -6.92
N VAL A 500 20.85 -27.64 -6.94
CA VAL A 500 19.87 -27.97 -7.98
C VAL A 500 18.59 -27.18 -7.70
N LEU A 501 18.25 -26.29 -8.62
CA LEU A 501 16.99 -25.55 -8.62
C LEU A 501 15.96 -26.28 -9.48
N ASP A 502 14.73 -26.39 -8.99
CA ASP A 502 13.66 -26.92 -9.81
C ASP A 502 13.17 -25.90 -10.86
N ALA A 503 12.43 -26.38 -11.86
CA ALA A 503 11.93 -25.54 -12.94
C ALA A 503 11.02 -24.40 -12.44
N ASN A 504 10.28 -24.59 -11.34
CA ASN A 504 9.40 -23.56 -10.78
C ASN A 504 10.21 -22.44 -10.10
N GLN A 505 11.30 -22.78 -9.42
CA GLN A 505 12.23 -21.83 -8.80
C GLN A 505 12.91 -20.95 -9.86
N VAL A 506 13.35 -21.53 -10.98
CA VAL A 506 14.02 -20.79 -12.07
C VAL A 506 13.03 -20.02 -12.96
N ARG A 507 11.78 -20.50 -13.09
CA ARG A 507 10.75 -19.86 -13.93
C ARG A 507 10.44 -18.42 -13.52
N SER A 508 10.59 -18.11 -12.25
CA SER A 508 10.31 -16.81 -11.65
C SER A 508 11.37 -15.73 -11.96
N GLY A 509 12.51 -16.08 -12.58
CA GLY A 509 13.59 -15.14 -12.90
C GLY A 509 14.39 -14.66 -11.67
N ILE A 510 14.12 -15.21 -10.49
CA ILE A 510 14.80 -14.91 -9.24
C ILE A 510 15.21 -16.20 -8.53
N ILE A 511 16.40 -16.22 -7.96
CA ILE A 511 16.91 -17.37 -7.21
C ILE A 511 16.49 -17.23 -5.75
N PRO A 512 15.70 -18.17 -5.20
CA PRO A 512 15.34 -18.11 -3.80
C PRO A 512 16.55 -18.38 -2.90
N ALA A 513 16.58 -17.74 -1.74
CA ALA A 513 17.60 -18.00 -0.72
C ALA A 513 17.59 -19.47 -0.27
N TRP A 514 18.67 -19.93 0.38
CA TRP A 514 18.69 -21.28 0.94
C TRP A 514 17.59 -21.43 1.99
N PRO A 515 16.85 -22.55 2.01
CA PRO A 515 15.79 -22.77 2.97
C PRO A 515 16.23 -22.60 4.42
N THR A 516 15.41 -21.92 5.22
CA THR A 516 15.78 -21.59 6.60
C THR A 516 14.58 -21.53 7.56
N GLU A 517 14.88 -21.78 8.84
CA GLU A 517 14.02 -21.49 9.97
C GLU A 517 14.55 -20.27 10.72
N ARG A 518 13.63 -19.42 11.19
CA ARG A 518 13.94 -18.17 11.90
C ARG A 518 12.95 -17.93 13.03
N ALA A 519 13.43 -17.43 14.16
CA ALA A 519 12.63 -17.00 15.29
C ALA A 519 13.12 -15.65 15.76
N THR A 520 12.20 -14.71 16.00
CA THR A 520 12.52 -13.37 16.47
C THR A 520 11.67 -13.01 17.67
N ILE A 521 12.22 -12.14 18.51
CA ILE A 521 11.48 -11.43 19.55
C ILE A 521 11.91 -9.96 19.51
N ALA A 522 10.93 -9.06 19.60
CA ALA A 522 11.12 -7.63 19.73
C ALA A 522 10.33 -7.12 20.94
N ILE A 523 10.95 -6.25 21.72
CA ILE A 523 10.32 -5.54 22.84
C ILE A 523 10.43 -4.03 22.58
N GLU A 524 9.31 -3.35 22.70
CA GLU A 524 9.17 -1.93 22.39
C GLU A 524 8.55 -1.19 23.57
N ARG A 525 9.06 0.01 23.84
CA ARG A 525 8.46 0.89 24.84
C ARG A 525 8.79 2.34 24.60
N GLU A 526 7.79 3.17 24.88
CA GLU A 526 7.92 4.62 24.90
C GLU A 526 8.07 5.15 26.34
N PHE A 527 8.97 6.10 26.51
CA PHE A 527 9.28 6.84 27.73
C PHE A 527 9.16 8.35 27.42
N GLY A 528 7.92 8.84 27.38
CA GLY A 528 7.64 10.22 26.98
C GLY A 528 8.06 10.44 25.54
N LYS A 529 9.14 11.20 25.31
CA LYS A 529 9.66 11.50 23.96
C LYS A 529 10.61 10.44 23.41
N PHE A 530 11.02 9.47 24.21
CA PHE A 530 11.98 8.45 23.80
C PHE A 530 11.29 7.12 23.50
N GLY A 531 11.57 6.51 22.36
CA GLY A 531 11.21 5.13 22.06
C GLY A 531 12.45 4.23 22.15
N ILE A 532 12.28 3.02 22.69
CA ILE A 532 13.32 1.99 22.72
C ILE A 532 12.74 0.71 22.14
N THR A 533 13.45 0.15 21.16
CA THR A 533 13.19 -1.18 20.58
C THR A 533 14.43 -2.04 20.74
N LEU A 534 14.27 -3.22 21.33
CA LEU A 534 15.33 -4.23 21.43
C LEU A 534 14.81 -5.53 20.82
N GLY A 535 15.62 -6.18 20.00
CA GLY A 535 15.24 -7.45 19.42
C GLY A 535 16.38 -8.44 19.27
N GLY A 536 16.03 -9.72 19.31
CA GLY A 536 16.91 -10.84 19.03
C GLY A 536 16.35 -11.70 17.91
N ILE A 537 17.24 -12.25 17.09
CA ILE A 537 16.93 -13.22 16.05
C ILE A 537 17.77 -14.48 16.24
N TRP A 538 17.15 -15.61 15.99
CA TRP A 538 17.79 -16.87 15.72
C TRP A 538 17.39 -17.32 14.32
N GLY A 539 18.31 -17.82 13.51
CA GLY A 539 17.99 -18.30 12.18
C GLY A 539 19.07 -19.18 11.56
N GLY A 540 18.73 -19.90 10.50
CA GLY A 540 19.72 -20.68 9.74
C GLY A 540 19.72 -22.18 10.01
N SER A 541 18.64 -22.76 10.54
CA SER A 541 18.44 -24.21 10.44
C SER A 541 17.83 -24.56 9.07
N PRO A 542 18.32 -25.55 8.31
CA PRO A 542 19.35 -26.55 8.65
C PRO A 542 20.77 -26.20 8.18
N LEU A 543 21.10 -24.92 7.98
CA LEU A 543 22.38 -24.47 7.37
C LEU A 543 23.62 -24.83 8.21
N ASN A 544 23.46 -25.18 9.50
CA ASN A 544 24.57 -25.61 10.35
C ASN A 544 25.29 -26.85 9.78
N GLY A 545 26.62 -26.76 9.68
CA GLY A 545 27.47 -27.77 9.07
C GLY A 545 27.72 -27.57 7.57
N SER A 546 26.98 -26.67 6.92
CA SER A 546 27.23 -26.27 5.53
C SER A 546 28.59 -25.58 5.43
N SER A 547 29.36 -25.96 4.41
CA SER A 547 30.69 -25.40 4.18
C SER A 547 30.62 -24.07 3.43
N PHE A 548 31.52 -23.15 3.76
CA PHE A 548 31.77 -21.95 2.98
C PHE A 548 33.28 -21.67 2.94
N GLN A 549 33.73 -20.91 1.95
CA GLN A 549 35.13 -20.52 1.83
C GLN A 549 35.40 -19.19 2.53
N VAL A 550 36.57 -19.10 3.13
CA VAL A 550 37.12 -17.88 3.72
C VAL A 550 38.53 -17.70 3.20
N TYR A 551 38.85 -16.47 2.77
CA TYR A 551 40.21 -16.09 2.44
C TYR A 551 40.91 -15.55 3.70
N ASN A 552 42.04 -16.13 4.04
CA ASN A 552 42.87 -15.63 5.13
C ASN A 552 43.95 -14.71 4.54
N GLU A 553 43.85 -13.41 4.78
CA GLU A 553 44.77 -12.41 4.24
C GLU A 553 46.21 -12.59 4.75
N GLU A 554 46.40 -12.97 6.02
CA GLU A 554 47.73 -13.11 6.64
C GLU A 554 48.54 -14.26 6.04
N SER A 555 47.87 -15.35 5.70
CA SER A 555 48.50 -16.57 5.17
C SER A 555 48.30 -16.74 3.65
N ALA A 556 47.51 -15.86 3.02
CA ALA A 556 47.17 -15.86 1.60
C ALA A 556 46.61 -17.21 1.10
N ILE A 557 45.90 -17.95 1.96
CA ILE A 557 45.29 -19.24 1.63
C ILE A 557 43.77 -19.19 1.78
N THR A 558 43.07 -19.98 0.96
CA THR A 558 41.64 -20.22 1.13
C THR A 558 41.44 -21.40 2.07
N VAL A 559 40.62 -21.19 3.10
CA VAL A 559 40.20 -22.23 4.05
C VAL A 559 38.71 -22.50 3.89
N VAL A 560 38.31 -23.74 4.18
CA VAL A 560 36.91 -24.13 4.23
C VAL A 560 36.47 -24.16 5.69
N ASP A 561 35.51 -23.33 6.04
CA ASP A 561 34.87 -23.32 7.36
C ASP A 561 33.42 -23.81 7.25
N LYS A 562 32.76 -23.99 8.39
CA LYS A 562 31.38 -24.46 8.47
C LYS A 562 30.53 -23.55 9.35
N VAL A 563 29.29 -23.35 8.92
CA VAL A 563 28.29 -22.66 9.72
C VAL A 563 28.08 -23.43 11.03
N ASN A 564 28.18 -22.74 12.16
CA ASN A 564 28.01 -23.30 13.49
C ASN A 564 26.89 -22.58 14.26
N SER A 565 26.54 -23.10 15.44
CA SER A 565 25.41 -22.60 16.23
C SER A 565 25.50 -21.12 16.64
N ASN A 566 26.71 -20.54 16.68
CA ASN A 566 26.90 -19.14 17.03
C ASN A 566 26.55 -18.22 15.85
N ASP A 567 26.66 -18.72 14.62
CA ASP A 567 26.36 -17.98 13.39
C ASP A 567 24.85 -17.78 13.16
N ASN A 568 24.03 -18.49 13.94
CA ASN A 568 22.58 -18.42 13.87
C ASN A 568 21.98 -17.22 14.61
N TRP A 569 22.75 -16.58 15.50
CA TRP A 569 22.21 -15.55 16.41
C TRP A 569 22.51 -14.15 15.90
N GLY A 570 21.57 -13.24 16.13
CA GLY A 570 21.73 -11.83 15.90
C GLY A 570 20.92 -11.00 16.89
N GLY A 571 21.26 -9.72 16.99
CA GLY A 571 20.59 -8.78 17.86
C GLY A 571 20.61 -7.39 17.28
N LYS A 572 19.55 -6.62 17.56
CA LYS A 572 19.40 -5.25 17.10
C LYS A 572 18.79 -4.39 18.20
N ALA A 573 19.19 -3.13 18.27
CA ALA A 573 18.64 -2.14 19.17
C ALA A 573 18.40 -0.84 18.40
N LYS A 574 17.28 -0.17 18.69
CA LYS A 574 16.92 1.14 18.13
C LYS A 574 16.43 2.05 19.25
N ILE A 575 16.89 3.29 19.23
CA ILE A 575 16.44 4.36 20.12
C ILE A 575 15.94 5.50 19.24
N THR A 576 14.78 6.04 19.58
CA THR A 576 14.20 7.21 18.92
C THR A 576 13.97 8.32 19.94
N TYR A 577 14.04 9.56 19.50
CA TYR A 577 13.61 10.76 20.23
C TYR A 577 12.71 11.59 19.32
N GLN A 578 11.53 11.97 19.80
CA GLN A 578 10.57 12.81 19.07
C GLN A 578 10.26 14.08 19.88
N GLY A 579 10.65 15.24 19.36
CA GLY A 579 10.70 16.49 20.11
C GLY A 579 10.20 17.70 19.34
N GLY A 580 9.00 17.64 18.78
CA GLY A 580 8.39 18.73 18.03
C GLY A 580 9.16 19.00 16.73
N ARG A 581 10.05 20.00 16.74
CA ARG A 581 10.86 20.37 15.57
C ARG A 581 12.06 19.46 15.34
N PHE A 582 12.50 18.72 16.36
CA PHE A 582 13.69 17.87 16.27
C PHE A 582 13.34 16.43 16.60
N ASN A 583 13.66 15.52 15.68
CA ASN A 583 13.57 14.08 15.89
C ASN A 583 14.93 13.45 15.64
N TRP A 584 15.31 12.41 16.39
CA TRP A 584 16.60 11.74 16.24
C TRP A 584 16.45 10.23 16.47
N TYR A 585 17.26 9.44 15.79
CA TYR A 585 17.36 8.01 16.07
C TYR A 585 18.80 7.52 15.99
N ALA A 586 19.04 6.42 16.69
CA ALA A 586 20.20 5.56 16.48
C ALA A 586 19.76 4.10 16.48
N GLN A 587 20.38 3.30 15.63
CA GLN A 587 20.17 1.87 15.53
C GLN A 587 21.52 1.17 15.42
N GLY A 588 21.68 0.04 16.10
CA GLY A 588 22.86 -0.81 15.94
C GLY A 588 22.45 -2.28 15.94
N GLY A 589 23.16 -3.08 15.15
CA GLY A 589 22.89 -4.50 15.02
C GLY A 589 24.15 -5.33 14.77
N VAL A 590 24.12 -6.57 15.23
CA VAL A 590 25.11 -7.61 14.92
C VAL A 590 24.35 -8.87 14.55
N MET A 591 24.61 -9.39 13.35
CA MET A 591 23.90 -10.50 12.75
C MET A 591 24.90 -11.59 12.37
N GLY A 592 24.74 -12.78 12.95
CA GLY A 592 25.54 -13.96 12.59
C GLY A 592 25.41 -14.33 11.10
N LEU A 593 26.28 -15.21 10.61
CA LEU A 593 26.45 -15.46 9.16
C LEU A 593 25.16 -15.82 8.43
N VAL A 594 24.27 -16.56 9.11
CA VAL A 594 23.01 -17.07 8.55
C VAL A 594 21.76 -16.52 9.24
N ALA A 595 21.94 -15.56 10.16
CA ALA A 595 20.87 -14.85 10.85
C ALA A 595 20.23 -13.79 9.93
N ASN A 596 19.65 -14.22 8.81
CA ASN A 596 19.09 -13.32 7.79
C ASN A 596 17.70 -12.80 8.19
N GLY A 597 17.57 -11.48 8.37
CA GLY A 597 16.30 -10.75 8.36
C GLY A 597 15.93 -10.26 6.96
N GLY A 598 15.14 -9.18 6.92
CA GLY A 598 14.81 -8.43 5.71
C GLY A 598 15.13 -6.93 5.85
N VAL A 599 15.17 -6.24 4.71
CA VAL A 599 15.43 -4.79 4.63
C VAL A 599 14.40 -4.02 5.47
N ASP A 600 14.84 -2.97 6.17
CA ASP A 600 13.96 -2.10 6.93
C ASP A 600 12.94 -1.38 6.03
N GLN A 601 11.66 -1.76 6.19
CA GLN A 601 10.55 -1.21 5.41
C GLN A 601 9.97 0.06 6.02
N THR A 602 10.33 0.38 7.27
CA THR A 602 9.72 1.49 8.00
C THR A 602 10.24 2.85 7.56
N GLN A 603 9.39 3.86 7.65
CA GLN A 603 9.76 5.27 7.54
C GLN A 603 9.96 5.84 8.94
N THR A 604 11.20 5.90 9.42
CA THR A 604 11.46 6.29 10.83
C THR A 604 11.00 7.72 11.13
N PHE A 605 11.40 8.71 10.33
CA PHE A 605 10.92 10.11 10.47
C PHE A 605 10.75 10.86 9.15
N THR A 606 11.46 10.45 8.10
CA THR A 606 11.52 11.13 6.80
C THR A 606 12.09 10.17 5.76
N GLY A 607 12.02 10.53 4.47
CA GLY A 607 12.36 9.70 3.30
C GLY A 607 13.83 9.34 3.08
N TRP A 608 14.60 9.03 4.13
CA TRP A 608 15.98 8.55 3.99
C TRP A 608 16.09 7.27 3.15
N LYS A 609 17.10 7.22 2.28
CA LYS A 609 17.48 6.05 1.48
C LYS A 609 18.46 5.13 2.20
N LEU A 610 19.26 5.63 3.14
CA LEU A 610 20.16 4.79 3.94
C LEU A 610 19.35 4.08 5.04
N LYS A 611 19.24 2.76 4.90
CA LYS A 611 18.50 1.88 5.79
C LYS A 611 19.30 0.60 6.07
N ASP A 612 18.92 -0.10 7.14
CA ASP A 612 19.44 -1.43 7.44
C ASP A 612 18.99 -2.43 6.37
N ASN A 613 19.95 -3.13 5.78
CA ASN A 613 19.69 -4.11 4.72
C ASN A 613 19.14 -5.45 5.25
N GLY A 614 19.19 -5.68 6.57
CA GLY A 614 18.65 -6.87 7.25
C GLY A 614 19.37 -8.19 7.01
N SER A 615 20.42 -8.23 6.20
CA SER A 615 21.17 -9.45 5.91
C SER A 615 21.92 -10.01 7.14
N GLY A 616 22.26 -11.30 7.08
CA GLY A 616 23.24 -11.92 7.97
C GLY A 616 24.66 -11.51 7.63
N ASN A 617 25.63 -12.05 8.38
CA ASN A 617 27.06 -11.77 8.21
C ASN A 617 27.37 -10.26 8.27
N GLN A 618 26.88 -9.53 9.27
CA GLN A 618 27.18 -8.10 9.38
C GLN A 618 27.09 -7.54 10.79
N SER A 619 27.87 -6.49 11.04
CA SER A 619 27.67 -5.52 12.10
C SER A 619 27.34 -4.16 11.48
N ASN A 620 26.34 -3.46 12.00
CA ASN A 620 25.95 -2.16 11.49
C ASN A 620 25.60 -1.15 12.59
N PHE A 621 25.69 0.13 12.23
CA PHE A 621 25.27 1.26 13.02
C PHE A 621 24.69 2.34 12.12
N LEU A 622 23.50 2.83 12.45
CA LEU A 622 22.80 3.89 11.74
C LEU A 622 22.40 4.99 12.72
N THR A 623 22.48 6.25 12.29
CA THR A 623 21.92 7.37 13.05
C THR A 623 21.61 8.55 12.15
N GLY A 624 20.51 9.22 12.45
CA GLY A 624 20.08 10.42 11.73
C GLY A 624 19.17 11.27 12.60
N PHE A 625 18.97 12.52 12.19
CA PHE A 625 18.02 13.41 12.83
C PHE A 625 17.28 14.24 11.79
N THR A 626 16.08 14.69 12.12
CA THR A 626 15.36 15.69 11.36
C THR A 626 15.25 16.97 12.18
N TYR A 627 15.38 18.12 11.52
CA TYR A 627 15.15 19.44 12.10
C TYR A 627 14.24 20.24 11.19
N THR A 628 13.03 20.55 11.67
CA THR A 628 12.01 21.29 10.94
C THR A 628 12.01 22.76 11.35
N THR A 629 12.09 23.66 10.37
CA THR A 629 12.06 25.12 10.55
C THR A 629 11.24 25.79 9.45
N GLY A 630 10.06 26.30 9.81
CA GLY A 630 9.07 26.75 8.81
C GLY A 630 8.68 25.57 7.91
N ASP A 631 8.70 25.80 6.60
CA ASP A 631 8.35 24.80 5.59
C ASP A 631 9.53 23.89 5.21
N PHE A 632 10.70 24.06 5.86
CA PHE A 632 11.90 23.27 5.58
C PHE A 632 12.13 22.18 6.62
N GLN A 633 12.54 21.00 6.15
CA GLN A 633 13.10 19.93 6.97
C GLN A 633 14.52 19.61 6.52
N ILE A 634 15.46 19.59 7.46
CA ILE A 634 16.87 19.25 7.26
C ILE A 634 17.10 17.89 7.93
N ALA A 635 17.57 16.91 7.17
CA ALA A 635 17.63 15.53 7.62
C ALA A 635 18.90 14.79 7.20
N PRO A 636 20.02 14.95 7.93
CA PRO A 636 21.19 14.10 7.75
C PRO A 636 20.98 12.69 8.32
N ASN A 637 21.63 11.71 7.70
CA ASN A 637 21.65 10.32 8.12
C ASN A 637 23.03 9.69 7.83
N PHE A 638 23.41 8.70 8.61
CA PHE A 638 24.70 8.04 8.54
C PHE A 638 24.52 6.52 8.70
N LEU A 639 25.30 5.76 7.94
CA LEU A 639 25.38 4.32 8.00
C LEU A 639 26.85 3.90 8.04
N TRP A 640 27.19 3.07 9.01
CA TRP A 640 28.39 2.26 8.98
C TRP A 640 27.98 0.79 9.03
N GLN A 641 28.57 -0.04 8.18
CA GLN A 641 28.40 -1.49 8.23
C GLN A 641 29.69 -2.20 7.82
N LYS A 642 29.90 -3.37 8.39
CA LYS A 642 31.02 -4.25 8.05
C LYS A 642 30.60 -5.72 8.17
N PRO A 643 30.97 -6.58 7.20
CA PRO A 643 30.68 -8.00 7.31
C PRO A 643 31.49 -8.66 8.45
N LEU A 644 30.98 -9.76 9.02
CA LEU A 644 31.74 -10.53 10.02
C LEU A 644 32.83 -11.38 9.34
N VAL A 645 32.53 -11.88 8.15
CA VAL A 645 33.44 -12.56 7.24
C VAL A 645 33.48 -11.78 5.93
N ASP A 646 34.67 -11.29 5.59
CA ASP A 646 34.94 -10.47 4.40
C ASP A 646 34.67 -11.21 3.08
N PRO A 647 34.41 -10.48 1.96
CA PRO A 647 34.22 -11.06 0.64
C PRO A 647 35.45 -11.84 0.16
N MET A 648 35.27 -12.78 -0.76
CA MET A 648 36.39 -13.45 -1.41
C MET A 648 37.11 -12.49 -2.38
N PRO A 649 38.45 -12.48 -2.46
CA PRO A 649 39.19 -11.71 -3.47
C PRO A 649 38.92 -12.21 -4.90
N ASN A 650 38.88 -11.29 -5.86
CA ASN A 650 38.67 -11.61 -7.28
C ASN A 650 39.82 -12.48 -7.87
N ASP A 651 41.03 -12.36 -7.34
CA ASP A 651 42.23 -13.06 -7.80
C ASP A 651 42.53 -14.34 -7.00
N VAL A 652 41.54 -14.88 -6.28
CA VAL A 652 41.71 -16.09 -5.48
C VAL A 652 42.08 -17.30 -6.35
N SER A 653 43.18 -17.97 -5.99
CA SER A 653 43.66 -19.17 -6.70
C SER A 653 42.88 -20.42 -6.32
N ALA A 654 42.69 -21.33 -7.28
CA ALA A 654 42.07 -22.64 -7.02
C ALA A 654 42.81 -23.38 -5.88
N PRO A 655 42.08 -24.01 -4.92
CA PRO A 655 40.66 -24.36 -4.96
C PRO A 655 39.68 -23.25 -4.51
N GLY A 656 40.17 -22.04 -4.24
CA GLY A 656 39.32 -20.90 -3.88
C GLY A 656 38.46 -20.40 -5.04
N ARG A 657 37.27 -19.88 -4.71
CA ARG A 657 36.33 -19.25 -5.64
C ARG A 657 35.55 -18.15 -4.93
N LEU A 658 34.96 -17.24 -5.71
CA LEU A 658 33.98 -16.30 -5.18
C LEU A 658 32.76 -17.06 -4.63
N ARG A 659 32.24 -16.63 -3.47
CA ARG A 659 31.01 -17.19 -2.92
C ARG A 659 29.80 -16.71 -3.73
N ASN A 660 28.70 -17.45 -3.66
CA ASN A 660 27.43 -17.05 -4.26
C ASN A 660 26.25 -17.76 -3.58
N VAL A 661 25.05 -17.22 -3.74
CA VAL A 661 23.82 -17.73 -3.12
C VAL A 661 23.34 -19.10 -3.64
N ILE A 662 23.99 -19.66 -4.67
CA ILE A 662 23.72 -21.01 -5.17
C ILE A 662 24.59 -22.05 -4.45
N SER A 663 25.86 -21.74 -4.26
CA SER A 663 26.86 -22.72 -3.82
C SER A 663 27.27 -22.54 -2.35
N ASP A 664 26.90 -21.41 -1.74
CA ASP A 664 27.26 -21.06 -0.37
C ASP A 664 26.04 -20.61 0.44
N PRO A 665 26.03 -20.84 1.77
CA PRO A 665 24.91 -20.47 2.64
C PRO A 665 24.73 -18.95 2.79
N PHE A 666 25.72 -18.14 2.44
CA PHE A 666 25.66 -16.68 2.39
C PHE A 666 26.66 -16.12 1.37
N ALA A 667 26.48 -14.86 0.97
CA ALA A 667 27.41 -14.12 0.11
C ALA A 667 27.46 -12.65 0.54
N VAL A 668 28.65 -12.03 0.46
CA VAL A 668 28.85 -10.62 0.75
C VAL A 668 28.46 -9.76 -0.46
N ARG A 669 27.32 -9.07 -0.37
CA ARG A 669 26.81 -8.20 -1.45
C ARG A 669 26.42 -6.84 -0.87
N GLY A 670 25.14 -6.66 -0.52
CA GLY A 670 24.64 -5.42 0.10
C GLY A 670 25.18 -5.15 1.50
N ASN A 671 25.75 -6.17 2.15
CA ASN A 671 26.37 -6.15 3.48
C ASN A 671 27.90 -6.02 3.46
N ARG A 672 28.48 -5.73 2.29
CA ARG A 672 29.89 -5.39 2.19
C ARG A 672 30.23 -4.19 3.07
N GLU A 673 31.51 -4.05 3.40
CA GLU A 673 31.99 -2.92 4.18
C GLU A 673 31.55 -1.60 3.53
N THR A 674 30.92 -0.74 4.30
CA THR A 674 30.36 0.53 3.80
C THR A 674 30.38 1.58 4.89
N THR A 675 30.90 2.76 4.55
CA THR A 675 30.65 3.99 5.32
C THR A 675 29.89 4.95 4.42
N ALA A 676 28.72 5.40 4.85
CA ALA A 676 27.83 6.17 4.02
C ALA A 676 27.19 7.34 4.79
N GLY A 677 27.04 8.46 4.09
CA GLY A 677 26.35 9.65 4.56
C GLY A 677 25.23 10.01 3.60
N GLU A 678 24.13 10.48 4.16
CA GLU A 678 22.99 11.00 3.42
C GLU A 678 22.61 12.37 3.99
N MET A 679 22.31 13.31 3.11
CA MET A 679 21.75 14.60 3.44
C MET A 679 20.46 14.77 2.66
N LEU A 680 19.33 14.94 3.36
CA LEU A 680 18.03 15.18 2.75
C LEU A 680 17.50 16.54 3.21
N ILE A 681 17.11 17.39 2.25
CA ILE A 681 16.44 18.66 2.51
C ILE A 681 15.07 18.59 1.87
N THR A 682 14.04 18.91 2.63
CA THR A 682 12.64 18.93 2.17
C THR A 682 12.10 20.33 2.31
N PHE A 683 11.39 20.80 1.29
CA PHE A 683 10.56 21.99 1.33
C PHE A 683 9.12 21.55 1.08
N ASP A 684 8.27 21.67 2.09
CA ASP A 684 6.88 21.24 2.06
C ASP A 684 6.03 22.26 2.85
N PRO A 685 5.29 23.15 2.15
CA PRO A 685 4.46 24.18 2.80
C PRO A 685 3.12 23.64 3.31
N THR A 686 2.79 22.36 3.07
CA THR A 686 1.49 21.75 3.33
C THR A 686 1.66 20.50 4.20
N PRO A 687 1.96 20.66 5.50
CA PRO A 687 2.28 19.54 6.39
C PRO A 687 1.15 18.53 6.58
N GLY A 688 -0.10 18.88 6.22
CA GLY A 688 -1.24 17.96 6.22
C GLY A 688 -1.13 16.87 5.13
N THR A 689 -0.32 17.08 4.09
CA THR A 689 -0.15 16.17 2.96
C THR A 689 1.31 15.72 2.84
N TRP A 690 1.83 15.14 3.91
CA TRP A 690 3.25 14.81 4.08
C TRP A 690 3.94 14.24 2.81
N MET A 691 5.05 14.88 2.39
CA MET A 691 5.86 14.53 1.22
C MET A 691 6.22 13.02 1.09
N TYR A 692 6.37 12.32 2.21
CA TYR A 692 6.83 10.92 2.24
C TYR A 692 5.71 9.91 2.49
N ALA A 693 4.45 10.35 2.47
CA ALA A 693 3.31 9.44 2.47
C ALA A 693 3.31 8.57 1.19
N TRP A 694 2.94 7.30 1.32
CA TRP A 694 2.90 6.35 0.19
C TRP A 694 1.98 6.84 -0.96
N ASN A 695 0.95 7.63 -0.64
CA ASN A 695 0.00 8.21 -1.58
C ASN A 695 0.23 9.68 -1.90
N ASN A 696 1.41 10.25 -1.58
CA ASN A 696 1.71 11.67 -1.78
C ASN A 696 1.46 12.15 -3.22
N ASP A 697 1.71 11.32 -4.24
CA ASP A 697 1.38 11.61 -5.64
C ASP A 697 -0.07 12.12 -5.83
N ARG A 698 -1.03 11.55 -5.07
CA ARG A 698 -2.45 11.92 -5.07
C ARG A 698 -2.78 12.94 -3.98
N ALA A 699 -2.23 12.76 -2.79
CA ALA A 699 -2.61 13.50 -1.58
C ALA A 699 -2.00 14.91 -1.51
N GLU A 700 -0.78 15.10 -2.04
CA GLU A 700 -0.09 16.41 -2.03
C GLU A 700 -0.97 17.50 -2.63
N ASP A 701 -1.09 18.63 -1.93
CA ASP A 701 -1.84 19.80 -2.37
C ASP A 701 -0.98 21.08 -2.47
N ALA A 702 0.33 20.99 -2.19
CA ALA A 702 1.26 22.10 -2.36
C ALA A 702 1.26 22.67 -3.79
N LYS A 703 1.23 24.02 -3.89
CA LYS A 703 1.58 24.70 -5.14
C LYS A 703 2.98 24.34 -5.62
N PHE A 704 3.89 24.11 -4.69
CA PHE A 704 5.22 23.58 -4.93
C PHE A 704 5.77 22.96 -3.63
N ALA A 705 6.16 21.70 -3.69
CA ALA A 705 6.93 20.99 -2.68
C ALA A 705 8.09 20.26 -3.36
N MET A 706 9.22 20.11 -2.67
CA MET A 706 10.35 19.37 -3.20
C MET A 706 11.20 18.73 -2.11
N ASN A 707 11.97 17.72 -2.49
CA ASN A 707 13.12 17.27 -1.73
C ASN A 707 14.39 17.33 -2.57
N LEU A 708 15.54 17.44 -1.90
CA LEU A 708 16.86 17.35 -2.48
C LEU A 708 17.71 16.50 -1.55
N GLY A 709 18.07 15.31 -2.04
CA GLY A 709 18.88 14.34 -1.34
C GLY A 709 20.26 14.17 -1.98
N PHE A 710 21.28 13.97 -1.15
CA PHE A 710 22.61 13.56 -1.58
C PHE A 710 23.03 12.34 -0.74
N VAL A 711 23.40 11.25 -1.40
CA VAL A 711 23.91 10.04 -0.75
C VAL A 711 25.32 9.78 -1.24
N TYR A 712 26.24 9.53 -0.32
CA TYR A 712 27.61 9.11 -0.59
C TYR A 712 27.88 7.79 0.12
N ARG A 713 28.51 6.84 -0.57
CA ARG A 713 28.88 5.52 -0.07
C ARG A 713 30.35 5.25 -0.40
N HIS A 714 31.18 5.15 0.63
CA HIS A 714 32.53 4.61 0.53
C HIS A 714 32.49 3.09 0.66
N LEU A 715 32.95 2.37 -0.36
CA LEU A 715 32.86 0.92 -0.46
C LEU A 715 34.27 0.35 -0.66
N PRO A 716 35.06 0.19 0.42
CA PRO A 716 36.49 -0.13 0.34
C PRO A 716 36.78 -1.57 -0.09
N THR A 717 35.77 -2.43 -0.19
CA THR A 717 35.91 -3.85 -0.54
C THR A 717 35.15 -4.21 -1.81
N THR A 718 35.58 -5.29 -2.45
CA THR A 718 34.82 -5.99 -3.50
C THR A 718 33.54 -6.63 -2.93
N THR A 719 32.80 -7.33 -3.77
CA THR A 719 31.69 -8.21 -3.35
C THR A 719 32.01 -9.68 -3.63
N ASP A 720 31.13 -10.58 -3.23
CA ASP A 720 31.06 -11.95 -3.73
C ASP A 720 30.31 -11.99 -5.09
N ALA A 721 30.32 -13.14 -5.77
CA ALA A 721 29.82 -13.27 -7.13
C ALA A 721 28.30 -13.02 -7.23
N HIS A 722 27.91 -12.26 -8.26
CA HIS A 722 26.51 -12.13 -8.67
C HIS A 722 26.06 -13.34 -9.48
N ILE A 723 24.75 -13.57 -9.54
CA ILE A 723 24.18 -14.56 -10.45
C ILE A 723 23.54 -13.84 -11.64
N GLY A 724 24.07 -14.09 -12.84
CA GLY A 724 23.51 -13.61 -14.10
C GLY A 724 22.61 -14.63 -14.76
N PHE A 725 21.70 -14.15 -15.62
CA PHE A 725 20.83 -14.98 -16.46
C PHE A 725 21.13 -14.71 -17.94
N LEU A 726 21.28 -15.78 -18.73
CA LEU A 726 21.40 -15.72 -20.18
C LEU A 726 20.01 -15.65 -20.84
N ALA A 727 19.96 -15.33 -22.13
CA ALA A 727 18.71 -15.20 -22.89
C ALA A 727 17.85 -16.48 -22.87
N ASN A 728 18.48 -17.66 -22.80
CA ASN A 728 17.81 -18.96 -22.65
C ASN A 728 17.39 -19.28 -21.19
N ARG A 729 17.45 -18.30 -20.29
CA ARG A 729 17.20 -18.40 -18.84
C ARG A 729 18.12 -19.34 -18.06
N THR A 730 19.24 -19.77 -18.64
CA THR A 730 20.28 -20.44 -17.87
C THR A 730 20.98 -19.43 -16.98
N PHE A 731 21.23 -19.80 -15.73
CA PHE A 731 21.91 -18.95 -14.76
C PHE A 731 23.39 -19.33 -14.64
N PHE A 732 24.24 -18.37 -14.25
CA PHE A 732 25.65 -18.60 -13.98
C PHE A 732 26.16 -17.63 -12.92
N ALA A 733 27.21 -18.00 -12.18
CA ALA A 733 27.91 -17.08 -11.30
C ALA A 733 28.99 -16.32 -12.09
N PHE A 734 29.05 -15.00 -11.94
CA PHE A 734 30.11 -14.20 -12.57
C PHE A 734 31.50 -14.61 -12.02
N PRO A 735 32.53 -14.67 -12.88
CA PRO A 735 33.87 -15.11 -12.48
C PRO A 735 34.59 -14.08 -11.60
N ASN A 736 34.30 -12.79 -11.77
CA ASN A 736 34.72 -11.71 -10.89
C ASN A 736 33.49 -11.01 -10.27
N SER A 737 33.73 -10.12 -9.32
CA SER A 737 32.71 -9.32 -8.65
C SER A 737 32.93 -7.83 -8.83
N ALA A 738 31.95 -7.05 -8.37
CA ALA A 738 31.99 -5.61 -8.47
C ALA A 738 33.14 -5.04 -7.60
N PRO A 739 33.93 -4.08 -8.13
CA PRO A 739 35.11 -3.57 -7.45
C PRO A 739 34.78 -2.70 -6.23
N ALA A 740 35.83 -2.39 -5.47
CA ALA A 740 35.82 -1.35 -4.44
C ALA A 740 35.73 0.03 -5.11
N GLU A 741 34.74 0.83 -4.73
CA GLU A 741 34.42 2.10 -5.41
C GLU A 741 33.75 3.10 -4.46
N ASP A 742 33.87 4.38 -4.79
CA ASP A 742 33.09 5.43 -4.14
C ASP A 742 31.85 5.75 -4.99
N LEU A 743 30.66 5.51 -4.44
CA LEU A 743 29.40 5.78 -5.12
C LEU A 743 28.70 7.00 -4.52
N TRP A 744 28.13 7.85 -5.36
CA TRP A 744 27.36 9.00 -4.94
C TRP A 744 26.18 9.28 -5.88
N GLU A 745 25.11 9.80 -5.30
CA GLU A 745 23.88 10.16 -6.02
C GLU A 745 23.25 11.40 -5.41
N VAL A 746 23.05 12.44 -6.22
CA VAL A 746 22.08 13.52 -5.96
C VAL A 746 20.74 13.07 -6.51
N HIS A 747 19.67 13.25 -5.75
CA HIS A 747 18.31 12.97 -6.21
C HIS A 747 17.33 14.03 -5.72
N SER A 748 16.25 14.23 -6.46
CA SER A 748 15.22 15.19 -6.12
C SER A 748 13.87 14.72 -6.61
N ARG A 749 12.86 14.90 -5.78
CA ARG A 749 11.44 14.82 -6.14
C ARG A 749 10.84 16.20 -6.02
N MET A 750 10.05 16.60 -7.01
CA MET A 750 9.34 17.87 -7.05
C MET A 750 7.87 17.60 -7.33
N VAL A 751 6.98 18.23 -6.58
CA VAL A 751 5.53 18.15 -6.76
C VAL A 751 4.98 19.57 -6.85
N SER A 752 4.10 19.82 -7.81
CA SER A 752 3.42 21.10 -7.97
C SER A 752 1.98 20.86 -8.36
N LYS A 753 1.03 21.28 -7.51
CA LYS A 753 -0.41 21.25 -7.77
C LYS A 753 -0.92 22.68 -7.84
N LEU A 754 -0.93 23.24 -9.05
CA LEU A 754 -1.31 24.63 -9.27
C LEU A 754 -2.83 24.83 -9.21
N SER A 755 -3.60 23.79 -9.55
CA SER A 755 -5.05 23.74 -9.43
C SER A 755 -5.53 22.28 -9.29
N PRO A 756 -6.81 22.03 -8.97
CA PRO A 756 -7.38 20.67 -8.92
C PRO A 756 -7.26 19.87 -10.24
N ASP A 757 -7.02 20.58 -11.35
CA ASP A 757 -6.94 20.03 -12.70
C ASP A 757 -5.52 20.08 -13.29
N LEU A 758 -4.57 20.77 -12.65
CA LEU A 758 -3.18 20.89 -13.10
C LEU A 758 -2.21 20.46 -12.01
N GLY A 759 -1.55 19.33 -12.24
CA GLY A 759 -0.43 18.90 -11.43
C GLY A 759 0.77 18.47 -12.26
N ILE A 760 1.96 18.61 -11.68
CA ILE A 760 3.24 18.18 -12.24
C ILE A 760 4.04 17.51 -11.12
N ILE A 761 4.60 16.34 -11.41
CA ILE A 761 5.52 15.62 -10.54
C ILE A 761 6.77 15.29 -11.34
N GLY A 762 7.94 15.64 -10.81
CA GLY A 762 9.23 15.30 -11.41
C GLY A 762 10.11 14.54 -10.42
N ASN A 763 10.72 13.44 -10.85
CA ASN A 763 11.80 12.79 -10.10
C ASN A 763 13.08 12.83 -10.93
N PHE A 764 14.19 13.14 -10.28
CA PHE A 764 15.49 13.33 -10.94
C PHE A 764 16.59 12.68 -10.12
N TYR A 765 17.62 12.18 -10.79
CA TYR A 765 18.85 11.72 -10.17
C TYR A 765 20.06 12.00 -11.05
N TYR A 766 21.22 12.17 -10.40
CA TYR A 766 22.52 12.34 -11.03
C TYR A 766 23.59 11.74 -10.13
N GLY A 767 24.47 10.91 -10.67
CA GLY A 767 25.46 10.22 -9.87
C GLY A 767 26.34 9.27 -10.67
N ASN A 768 27.19 8.55 -9.98
CA ASN A 768 27.89 7.41 -10.54
C ASN A 768 27.25 6.09 -10.10
N GLY A 769 27.56 5.00 -10.81
CA GLY A 769 27.04 3.69 -10.51
C GLY A 769 27.95 2.59 -11.05
N GLN A 770 27.98 1.48 -10.30
CA GLN A 770 28.68 0.25 -10.71
C GLN A 770 27.66 -0.84 -11.08
N ALA A 771 28.10 -1.74 -11.96
CA ALA A 771 27.37 -2.93 -12.35
C ALA A 771 27.26 -3.94 -11.20
N ASN A 772 26.37 -4.93 -11.33
CA ASN A 772 26.25 -6.01 -10.35
C ASN A 772 27.26 -7.14 -10.58
N GLY A 773 27.61 -7.39 -11.85
CA GLY A 773 28.50 -8.46 -12.31
C GLY A 773 29.99 -8.11 -12.18
N ASP A 774 30.76 -8.47 -13.19
CA ASP A 774 32.24 -8.44 -13.22
C ASP A 774 32.85 -7.21 -13.91
N SER A 775 32.05 -6.18 -14.20
CA SER A 775 32.53 -5.00 -14.94
C SER A 775 33.21 -3.97 -14.03
N ASP A 776 34.46 -3.63 -14.35
CA ASP A 776 35.22 -2.53 -13.72
C ASP A 776 34.77 -1.13 -14.19
N ARG A 777 33.88 -1.06 -15.18
CA ARG A 777 33.47 0.21 -15.78
C ARG A 777 32.42 0.91 -14.91
N LEU A 778 32.85 1.98 -14.25
CA LEU A 778 31.97 2.92 -13.55
C LEU A 778 31.24 3.84 -14.54
N ILE A 779 29.93 3.96 -14.40
CA ILE A 779 29.11 4.85 -15.24
C ILE A 779 28.79 6.15 -14.50
N LYS A 780 28.65 7.25 -15.25
CA LYS A 780 28.14 8.53 -14.74
C LYS A 780 26.81 8.81 -15.42
N ARG A 781 25.73 8.71 -14.65
CA ARG A 781 24.36 8.67 -15.14
C ARG A 781 23.55 9.87 -14.67
N PHE A 782 22.70 10.35 -15.55
CA PHE A 782 21.61 11.26 -15.22
C PHE A 782 20.30 10.61 -15.65
N GLY A 783 19.25 10.79 -14.86
CA GLY A 783 17.92 10.52 -15.38
C GLY A 783 16.85 11.25 -14.62
N GLY A 784 15.68 11.32 -15.25
CA GLY A 784 14.50 11.83 -14.60
C GLY A 784 13.22 11.50 -15.36
N ASP A 785 12.13 11.46 -14.62
CA ASP A 785 10.78 11.36 -15.14
C ASP A 785 9.97 12.59 -14.75
N ILE A 786 9.15 13.09 -15.67
CA ILE A 786 8.18 14.16 -15.42
C ILE A 786 6.80 13.65 -15.82
N ARG A 787 5.86 13.74 -14.89
CA ARG A 787 4.46 13.35 -15.05
C ARG A 787 3.61 14.60 -14.86
N MET A 788 2.79 14.92 -15.84
CA MET A 788 1.89 16.07 -15.83
C MET A 788 0.46 15.59 -16.08
N ILE A 789 -0.49 16.11 -15.31
CA ILE A 789 -1.91 15.95 -15.56
C ILE A 789 -2.49 17.34 -15.77
N TYR A 790 -3.20 17.53 -16.88
CA TYR A 790 -3.97 18.74 -17.17
C TYR A 790 -5.36 18.38 -17.69
N ASN A 791 -6.40 18.63 -16.90
CA ASN A 791 -7.77 18.18 -17.17
C ASN A 791 -7.82 16.66 -17.42
N LYS A 792 -8.07 16.25 -18.67
CA LYS A 792 -8.11 14.85 -19.10
C LYS A 792 -6.81 14.35 -19.73
N MET A 793 -5.84 15.24 -19.97
CA MET A 793 -4.57 14.89 -20.59
C MET A 793 -3.58 14.46 -19.52
N LYS A 794 -2.84 13.38 -19.80
CA LYS A 794 -1.67 12.96 -19.04
C LYS A 794 -0.47 12.94 -19.97
N VAL A 795 0.62 13.54 -19.53
CA VAL A 795 1.91 13.54 -20.24
C VAL A 795 2.94 12.93 -19.31
N GLN A 796 3.69 11.96 -19.81
CA GLN A 796 4.82 11.38 -19.09
C GLN A 796 6.05 11.46 -19.99
N THR A 797 7.15 11.95 -19.46
CA THR A 797 8.42 11.94 -20.18
C THR A 797 9.51 11.36 -19.31
N THR A 798 10.45 10.66 -19.91
CA THR A 798 11.62 10.12 -19.26
C THR A 798 12.84 10.45 -20.08
N VAL A 799 13.90 10.89 -19.41
CA VAL A 799 15.21 11.12 -19.98
C VAL A 799 16.20 10.31 -19.16
N LYS A 800 17.06 9.55 -19.83
CA LYS A 800 18.22 8.90 -19.20
C LYS A 800 19.46 9.12 -20.07
N VAL A 801 20.57 9.47 -19.45
CA VAL A 801 21.84 9.76 -20.11
C VAL A 801 22.92 8.87 -19.51
N ASN A 802 23.64 8.14 -20.36
CA ASN A 802 24.67 7.17 -19.98
C ASN A 802 24.19 6.20 -18.90
N ASP A 803 22.99 5.66 -19.11
CA ASP A 803 22.32 4.82 -18.11
C ASP A 803 22.01 3.43 -18.65
N TRP A 804 21.81 2.49 -17.72
CA TRP A 804 21.36 1.14 -18.02
C TRP A 804 19.98 1.14 -18.70
N GLY A 805 19.75 0.10 -19.50
CA GLY A 805 18.45 -0.17 -20.09
C GLY A 805 17.37 -0.52 -19.05
N PRO A 806 16.15 -0.86 -19.50
CA PRO A 806 15.01 -1.04 -18.61
C PRO A 806 15.01 -2.34 -17.79
N PHE A 807 15.83 -3.34 -18.13
CA PHE A 807 15.85 -4.66 -17.49
C PHE A 807 17.09 -4.85 -16.60
N ASP A 808 16.97 -5.70 -15.57
CA ASP A 808 18.02 -5.91 -14.55
C ASP A 808 19.31 -6.44 -15.15
N TYR A 809 19.22 -7.29 -16.19
CA TYR A 809 20.40 -7.79 -16.89
C TYR A 809 21.26 -6.66 -17.50
N HIS A 810 20.67 -5.51 -17.84
CA HIS A 810 21.45 -4.38 -18.31
C HIS A 810 22.42 -3.89 -17.24
N ARG A 811 22.01 -3.92 -15.97
CA ARG A 811 22.92 -3.57 -14.87
C ARG A 811 23.88 -4.71 -14.53
N ASP A 812 23.47 -5.96 -14.69
CA ASP A 812 24.33 -7.12 -14.44
C ASP A 812 25.52 -7.18 -15.40
N PHE A 813 25.26 -7.02 -16.70
CA PHE A 813 26.26 -7.03 -17.77
C PHE A 813 26.82 -5.64 -18.10
N ASN A 814 26.44 -4.62 -17.33
CA ASN A 814 26.82 -3.23 -17.57
C ASN A 814 26.50 -2.72 -18.99
N LEU A 815 25.33 -3.05 -19.52
CA LEU A 815 24.84 -2.59 -20.82
C LEU A 815 24.14 -1.24 -20.67
N THR A 816 24.62 -0.23 -21.41
CA THR A 816 24.17 1.17 -21.26
C THR A 816 23.83 1.78 -22.60
N TYR A 817 22.96 2.77 -22.57
CA TYR A 817 22.66 3.63 -23.71
C TYR A 817 23.17 5.06 -23.44
N PRO A 818 23.87 5.70 -24.40
CA PRO A 818 24.28 7.09 -24.29
C PRO A 818 23.12 8.06 -23.97
N LEU A 819 21.98 7.88 -24.64
CA LEU A 819 20.77 8.69 -24.42
C LEU A 819 19.53 7.84 -24.65
N GLN A 820 18.57 7.90 -23.73
CA GLN A 820 17.25 7.29 -23.83
C GLN A 820 16.20 8.36 -23.58
N LEU A 821 15.23 8.48 -24.49
CA LEU A 821 14.13 9.43 -24.43
C LEU A 821 12.82 8.66 -24.56
N MET A 822 11.87 8.96 -23.68
CA MET A 822 10.50 8.47 -23.79
C MET A 822 9.53 9.64 -23.60
N LEU A 823 8.49 9.69 -24.43
CA LEU A 823 7.37 10.61 -24.30
C LEU A 823 6.07 9.84 -24.51
N ASP A 824 5.20 9.86 -23.51
CA ASP A 824 3.84 9.33 -23.55
C ASP A 824 2.85 10.48 -23.41
N VAL A 825 1.90 10.57 -24.32
CA VAL A 825 0.80 11.53 -24.27
C VAL A 825 -0.50 10.75 -24.40
N SER A 826 -1.37 10.90 -23.41
CA SER A 826 -2.62 10.17 -23.33
C SER A 826 -3.78 11.01 -22.81
N THR A 827 -4.99 10.54 -23.08
CA THR A 827 -6.23 11.09 -22.55
C THR A 827 -7.15 9.97 -22.09
N SER A 828 -7.86 10.19 -20.99
CA SER A 828 -8.77 9.21 -20.40
C SER A 828 -10.24 9.65 -20.51
N LEU A 829 -11.15 8.68 -20.57
CA LEU A 829 -12.59 8.95 -20.52
C LEU A 829 -12.98 9.62 -19.19
N GLY A 830 -12.47 9.08 -18.06
CA GLY A 830 -12.59 9.61 -16.70
C GLY A 830 -11.50 10.60 -16.32
N LYS A 831 -11.40 10.95 -15.02
CA LYS A 831 -10.31 11.79 -14.48
C LYS A 831 -8.99 11.00 -14.51
N PRO A 832 -7.90 11.54 -15.09
CA PRO A 832 -6.60 10.87 -15.05
C PRO A 832 -6.11 10.74 -13.61
N ASP A 833 -5.50 9.60 -13.28
CA ASP A 833 -4.92 9.34 -11.97
C ASP A 833 -3.38 9.40 -12.04
N TRP A 834 -2.75 9.68 -10.91
CA TRP A 834 -1.31 9.64 -10.71
C TRP A 834 -0.77 8.22 -10.67
N PHE A 835 -1.55 7.29 -10.11
CA PHE A 835 -1.25 5.87 -10.09
C PHE A 835 -1.54 5.19 -11.43
N ILE A 836 -0.89 4.06 -11.68
CA ILE A 836 -1.11 3.23 -12.87
C ILE A 836 -2.30 2.30 -12.61
N LEU A 837 -3.49 2.90 -12.46
CA LEU A 837 -4.73 2.13 -12.29
C LEU A 837 -5.40 1.88 -13.65
N PRO A 838 -6.09 0.74 -13.83
CA PRO A 838 -6.85 0.45 -15.05
C PRO A 838 -7.83 1.59 -15.38
N SER A 839 -7.72 2.14 -16.59
CA SER A 839 -8.58 3.25 -17.05
C SER A 839 -8.84 3.14 -18.55
N THR A 840 -10.01 3.60 -18.99
CA THR A 840 -10.30 3.74 -20.42
C THR A 840 -9.52 4.94 -20.96
N THR A 841 -8.48 4.66 -21.74
CA THR A 841 -7.44 5.63 -22.13
C THR A 841 -6.99 5.38 -23.57
N ILE A 842 -6.74 6.45 -24.31
CA ILE A 842 -6.09 6.41 -25.62
C ILE A 842 -4.82 7.25 -25.57
N GLY A 843 -3.74 6.78 -26.18
CA GLY A 843 -2.48 7.49 -26.16
C GLY A 843 -1.49 7.07 -27.23
N VAL A 844 -0.41 7.85 -27.30
CA VAL A 844 0.76 7.61 -28.12
C VAL A 844 2.00 7.72 -27.26
N ARG A 845 2.94 6.80 -27.45
CA ARG A 845 4.24 6.80 -26.80
C ARG A 845 5.33 6.70 -27.85
N GLY A 846 6.31 7.59 -27.80
CA GLY A 846 7.55 7.48 -28.54
C GLY A 846 8.69 7.12 -27.60
N THR A 847 9.49 6.13 -27.96
CA THR A 847 10.76 5.80 -27.31
C THR A 847 11.87 5.92 -28.35
N TRP A 848 12.98 6.54 -27.98
CA TRP A 848 14.18 6.67 -28.82
C TRP A 848 15.42 6.45 -27.97
N ARG A 849 16.39 5.69 -28.50
CA ARG A 849 17.68 5.47 -27.86
C ARG A 849 18.82 5.65 -28.86
N SER A 850 19.88 6.30 -28.42
CA SER A 850 21.19 6.25 -29.07
C SER A 850 21.95 5.03 -28.54
N MET A 851 22.78 4.42 -29.38
CA MET A 851 23.54 3.21 -29.06
C MET A 851 25.01 3.34 -29.41
N ASP A 852 25.86 2.81 -28.54
CA ASP A 852 27.31 2.73 -28.72
C ASP A 852 27.83 1.30 -28.50
N ALA A 853 29.15 1.13 -28.43
CA ALA A 853 29.80 -0.16 -28.17
C ALA A 853 29.39 -0.84 -26.84
N ASN A 854 28.71 -0.13 -25.94
CA ASN A 854 28.22 -0.65 -24.67
C ASN A 854 26.71 -0.91 -24.67
N SER A 855 26.03 -0.60 -25.77
CA SER A 855 24.59 -0.80 -25.92
C SER A 855 24.29 -2.20 -26.45
N PRO A 856 23.21 -2.84 -25.97
CA PRO A 856 22.74 -4.08 -26.57
C PRO A 856 22.33 -3.82 -28.02
N ARG A 857 22.42 -4.86 -28.86
CA ARG A 857 22.05 -4.82 -30.29
C ARG A 857 22.86 -3.85 -31.17
N TYR A 858 23.81 -3.08 -30.66
CA TYR A 858 24.66 -2.25 -31.51
C TYR A 858 25.53 -3.12 -32.42
N SER A 859 25.32 -3.00 -33.74
CA SER A 859 25.99 -3.82 -34.74
C SER A 859 26.48 -2.97 -35.91
N PRO A 860 27.52 -2.14 -35.70
CA PRO A 860 28.09 -1.32 -36.77
C PRO A 860 28.90 -2.14 -37.78
N LEU A 861 29.20 -3.40 -37.46
CA LEU A 861 30.05 -4.29 -38.26
C LEU A 861 29.26 -5.30 -39.09
N ALA A 862 27.92 -5.30 -39.00
CA ALA A 862 27.09 -6.11 -39.88
C ALA A 862 27.37 -5.72 -41.34
N ALA A 863 27.99 -6.62 -42.09
CA ALA A 863 28.27 -6.40 -43.49
C ALA A 863 26.96 -6.47 -44.30
N PRO A 864 26.77 -5.63 -45.33
CA PRO A 864 25.78 -5.91 -46.37
C PRO A 864 26.10 -7.26 -47.03
N ASP A 865 25.10 -7.95 -47.60
CA ASP A 865 25.17 -9.34 -48.14
C ASP A 865 26.40 -9.68 -49.00
N PHE A 866 27.12 -8.68 -49.53
CA PHE A 866 28.30 -8.85 -50.38
C PHE A 866 29.51 -7.96 -50.00
N GLY A 867 29.62 -7.52 -48.74
CA GLY A 867 30.73 -6.69 -48.24
C GLY A 867 31.66 -7.40 -47.25
N ASP A 868 32.91 -6.94 -47.16
CA ASP A 868 33.83 -7.39 -46.11
C ASP A 868 33.45 -6.74 -44.76
N PRO A 869 33.24 -7.51 -43.69
CA PRO A 869 32.91 -6.96 -42.38
C PRO A 869 34.12 -6.17 -41.81
N PRO A 870 33.90 -4.95 -41.27
CA PRO A 870 34.97 -4.20 -40.62
C PRO A 870 35.44 -4.88 -39.32
N ILE A 871 36.71 -4.68 -38.95
CA ILE A 871 37.39 -5.44 -37.88
C ILE A 871 37.20 -4.80 -36.49
N SER A 872 36.69 -3.56 -36.40
CA SER A 872 36.50 -2.84 -35.13
C SER A 872 35.35 -1.84 -35.18
N PRO A 873 34.50 -1.74 -34.14
CA PRO A 873 33.43 -0.74 -34.06
C PRO A 873 33.96 0.66 -33.73
N VAL A 874 35.24 0.80 -33.37
CA VAL A 874 35.86 2.08 -33.02
C VAL A 874 35.86 3.02 -34.23
N GLY A 875 35.25 4.20 -34.08
CA GLY A 875 35.14 5.23 -35.13
C GLY A 875 33.86 5.19 -35.95
N PHE A 876 32.95 4.24 -35.70
CA PHE A 876 31.58 4.29 -36.22
C PHE A 876 30.73 5.33 -35.49
N PRO A 877 29.72 5.92 -36.16
CA PRO A 877 28.76 6.79 -35.47
C PRO A 877 27.89 5.96 -34.52
N ASP A 878 27.27 6.66 -33.57
CA ASP A 878 26.27 6.06 -32.68
C ASP A 878 25.11 5.49 -33.52
N GLY A 879 24.68 4.28 -33.15
CA GLY A 879 23.46 3.67 -33.68
C GLY A 879 22.21 4.31 -33.09
N THR A 880 21.05 3.99 -33.66
CA THR A 880 19.77 4.44 -33.11
C THR A 880 18.74 3.32 -33.12
N GLU A 881 17.88 3.27 -32.10
CA GLU A 881 16.65 2.48 -32.12
C GLU A 881 15.49 3.36 -31.66
N TRP A 882 14.32 3.17 -32.25
CA TRP A 882 13.11 3.89 -31.88
C TRP A 882 11.87 3.02 -32.02
N GLU A 883 10.87 3.35 -31.20
CA GLU A 883 9.56 2.73 -31.19
C GLU A 883 8.50 3.83 -31.08
N ILE A 884 7.51 3.82 -31.99
CA ILE A 884 6.28 4.58 -31.86
C ILE A 884 5.17 3.60 -31.55
N ARG A 885 4.59 3.75 -30.37
CA ARG A 885 3.50 2.95 -29.85
C ARG A 885 2.22 3.76 -29.84
N THR A 886 1.14 3.23 -30.40
CA THR A 886 -0.21 3.78 -30.15
C THR A 886 -1.01 2.77 -29.37
N TYR A 887 -1.85 3.22 -28.44
CA TYR A 887 -2.61 2.31 -27.61
C TYR A 887 -4.01 2.82 -27.31
N VAL A 888 -4.93 1.85 -27.22
CA VAL A 888 -6.29 2.03 -26.71
C VAL A 888 -6.50 1.00 -25.62
N HIS A 889 -6.67 1.49 -24.40
CA HIS A 889 -7.06 0.69 -23.25
C HIS A 889 -8.54 0.95 -22.97
N ILE A 890 -9.31 -0.11 -22.85
CA ILE A 890 -10.70 -0.09 -22.44
C ILE A 890 -10.74 -0.69 -21.05
N ASN A 891 -11.38 -0.02 -20.11
CA ASN A 891 -11.69 -0.54 -18.79
C ASN A 891 -13.16 -0.27 -18.46
N ILE A 892 -13.93 -1.36 -18.34
CA ILE A 892 -15.35 -1.38 -17.94
C ILE A 892 -15.40 -2.28 -16.70
N GLY A 893 -15.09 -1.71 -15.54
CA GLY A 893 -14.94 -2.43 -14.29
C GLY A 893 -14.80 -1.46 -13.12
N LYS A 894 -14.73 -2.00 -11.90
CA LYS A 894 -14.36 -1.20 -10.72
C LYS A 894 -12.93 -0.66 -10.86
#